data_AF-A0ABC8M7F0-F1
#
_entry.id   AF-A0ABC8M7F0-F1
#
_cell.length_a   1.000
_cell.length_b   1.000
_cell.length_c   1.000
_cell.angle_alpha   90.00
_cell.angle_beta   90.00
_cell.angle_gamma   90.00
#
_symmetry.space_group_name_H-M   'P 1'
#
loop_
_entity.id
_entity.type
_entity.pdbx_description
1 polymer ?
#
loop_
_entity_poly.entity_id
_entity_poly.type
_entity_poly.pdbx_seq_one_letter_code
_entity_poly.pdbx_strand_id
1 'polypeptide(L)'
;MSVLSVLERGLGKWNKLAYLLPKPIGALPRTEHLDELLKACAKSCYLRTGESIHAHLIVRNQSSRAEDVWQINSLINFYMKCGKAVSARKLFDIMPERNVVSWSALMKGYQGSGFDFEVLHLFKSMVFSGESQPNEFVATIVFKSCTSSGRIEVGKQCHGCFLKHGLMSHEYVRNTLLYMYSSCSGTREAIKILDDHPCCDLLAFNSALSGYLEHGSLEEGLDVLTRMAKDDLVWDVFTCMSSLKLCSSLRDLELARQIHSRMVRHGFDCHVDVSGALINMYGKCGNPLYAHRVYSGTKAHNIILNTTIMDAYFQNKSYEEALNLFAKMETKEVPPNEFTFAVLLNSTAELSLLRQGDLLHGLVVKSGFRNHVMVGNALVNMYAKSGSIQDAWKAFSGMAFRDTVTWNTMICGFSHHGLGKEALETFDEMLTSGELPNRITFIGVLQSCSHMGFVEQGHYYFNHLMKQFGVQPDLRHYTCIVGLLSKAGLFEDAEYFMRTAPIEWDVVAWRALLNACYVRRNYSLGKKVAEYAIEMHPNDSGIYILLSNIHAKSKEWEGVAKVRSLMKQRRVKKEPGVSWIGIRNKTHVFLSEDNQHAEIVLIYAKVKEVLSKIRPLGYAPDVAGAYHDVEEEQRENNLSYHSEKLAVAYGLMKTPENSPLYVTKNVRICDDCHSAIKLISRHSNRLIVVRDSNRFHHFQDGHCSCCDYW
;
A
#
# COMPACT_ATOMS: atom_id res chain seq x y z
N MET A 1 -37.16 21.09 -8.29
CA MET A 1 -36.28 21.67 -7.25
C MET A 1 -36.52 20.96 -5.93
N SER A 2 -35.45 20.73 -5.19
CA SER A 2 -35.23 19.58 -4.31
C SER A 2 -36.00 19.57 -2.98
N VAL A 3 -36.19 18.33 -2.50
CA VAL A 3 -36.72 17.89 -1.19
C VAL A 3 -35.97 18.48 0.02
N LEU A 4 -34.84 19.18 -0.19
CA LEU A 4 -34.09 19.86 0.86
C LEU A 4 -34.65 21.24 1.23
N SER A 5 -35.46 21.88 0.35
CA SER A 5 -36.01 23.21 0.63
C SER A 5 -37.23 23.23 1.57
N VAL A 6 -37.76 22.06 1.93
CA VAL A 6 -38.88 21.92 2.89
C VAL A 6 -38.38 21.61 4.31
N LEU A 7 -37.16 21.09 4.47
CA LEU A 7 -36.63 20.67 5.77
C LEU A 7 -36.00 21.81 6.57
N GLU A 8 -35.51 22.88 5.94
CA GLU A 8 -34.89 24.00 6.68
C GLU A 8 -35.89 25.02 7.25
N ARG A 9 -37.15 25.02 6.83
CA ARG A 9 -38.20 25.86 7.47
C ARG A 9 -38.89 25.20 8.67
N GLY A 10 -38.47 23.99 9.06
CA GLY A 10 -39.07 23.21 10.15
C GLY A 10 -38.40 23.33 11.53
N LEU A 11 -37.23 23.96 11.63
CA LEU A 11 -36.43 23.97 12.87
C LEU A 11 -36.93 24.94 13.95
N GLY A 12 -37.95 25.75 13.68
CA GLY A 12 -38.52 26.73 14.64
C GLY A 12 -39.83 26.33 15.33
N LYS A 13 -40.34 25.10 15.17
CA LYS A 13 -41.68 24.71 15.67
C LYS A 13 -41.70 23.53 16.66
N TRP A 14 -40.57 23.21 17.29
CA TRP A 14 -40.47 22.10 18.25
C TRP A 14 -41.04 22.38 19.66
N ASN A 15 -41.77 23.49 19.87
CA ASN A 15 -42.53 23.74 21.10
C ASN A 15 -44.06 23.71 20.91
N LYS A 16 -44.59 23.31 19.73
CA LYS A 16 -46.04 23.19 19.50
C LYS A 16 -46.58 21.76 19.35
N LEU A 17 -45.72 20.74 19.34
CA LEU A 17 -46.15 19.34 19.33
C LEU A 17 -46.52 18.79 20.72
N ALA A 18 -46.18 19.50 21.80
CA ALA A 18 -46.63 19.16 23.16
C ALA A 18 -48.16 19.25 23.34
N TYR A 19 -48.86 19.98 22.47
CA TYR A 19 -50.32 20.14 22.51
C TYR A 19 -51.10 19.08 21.71
N LEU A 20 -50.40 18.16 21.03
CA LEU A 20 -51.02 17.01 20.33
C LEU A 20 -50.93 15.70 21.14
N LEU A 21 -50.42 15.75 22.38
CA LEU A 21 -50.59 14.66 23.34
C LEU A 21 -52.06 14.64 23.81
N PRO A 22 -52.80 13.53 23.63
CA PRO A 22 -54.17 13.44 24.10
C PRO A 22 -54.20 13.39 25.64
N LYS A 23 -54.98 14.28 26.27
CA LYS A 23 -55.56 14.02 27.60
C LYS A 23 -56.57 12.85 27.50
N PRO A 24 -56.87 12.14 28.61
CA PRO A 24 -57.30 10.74 28.55
C PRO A 24 -58.66 10.54 27.89
N ILE A 25 -58.66 9.52 27.01
CA ILE A 25 -59.75 8.66 26.55
C ILE A 25 -60.94 9.35 25.85
N GLY A 26 -60.90 9.31 24.51
CA GLY A 26 -62.04 9.58 23.63
C GLY A 26 -61.67 9.34 22.15
N ALA A 27 -61.96 8.14 21.65
CA ALA A 27 -61.88 7.71 20.24
C ALA A 27 -60.54 7.98 19.48
N LEU A 28 -59.55 7.11 19.71
CA LEU A 28 -58.31 7.01 18.91
C LEU A 28 -58.47 6.08 17.69
N PRO A 29 -57.68 6.30 16.61
CA PRO A 29 -57.94 5.75 15.28
C PRO A 29 -57.92 4.21 15.23
N ARG A 30 -58.54 3.67 14.17
CA ARG A 30 -58.60 2.22 13.89
C ARG A 30 -57.20 1.59 13.92
N THR A 31 -57.12 0.33 14.30
CA THR A 31 -55.90 -0.51 14.37
C THR A 31 -54.97 -0.35 13.16
N GLU A 32 -55.52 -0.14 11.97
CA GLU A 32 -54.78 0.10 10.72
C GLU A 32 -53.85 1.33 10.75
N HIS A 33 -54.22 2.41 11.44
CA HIS A 33 -53.40 3.64 11.48
C HIS A 33 -52.23 3.56 12.46
N LEU A 34 -52.33 2.71 13.49
CA LEU A 34 -51.26 2.54 14.49
C LEU A 34 -50.05 1.82 13.89
N ASP A 35 -50.27 0.94 12.92
CA ASP A 35 -49.21 0.18 12.27
C ASP A 35 -48.42 1.01 11.25
N GLU A 36 -49.11 1.91 10.53
CA GLU A 36 -48.44 2.92 9.69
C GLU A 36 -47.59 3.88 10.53
N LEU A 37 -48.09 4.29 11.69
CA LEU A 37 -47.32 5.10 12.65
C LEU A 37 -46.09 4.36 13.18
N LEU A 38 -46.21 3.07 13.49
CA LEU A 38 -45.07 2.23 13.88
C LEU A 38 -44.03 2.10 12.77
N LYS A 39 -44.46 1.89 11.52
CA LYS A 39 -43.57 1.85 10.34
C LYS A 39 -42.86 3.19 10.11
N ALA A 40 -43.55 4.31 10.30
CA ALA A 40 -42.97 5.65 10.22
C ALA A 40 -41.95 5.90 11.34
N CYS A 41 -42.25 5.47 12.58
CA CYS A 41 -41.33 5.53 13.71
C CYS A 41 -40.09 4.66 13.46
N ALA A 42 -40.26 3.46 12.88
CA ALA A 42 -39.18 2.55 12.55
C ALA A 42 -38.25 3.10 11.45
N LYS A 43 -38.79 3.82 10.45
CA LYS A 43 -37.98 4.50 9.42
C LYS A 43 -37.20 5.69 9.97
N SER A 44 -37.76 6.39 10.96
CA SER A 44 -37.20 7.63 11.51
C SER A 44 -36.45 7.43 12.83
N CYS A 45 -36.33 6.19 13.32
CA CYS A 45 -35.75 5.81 14.61
C CYS A 45 -36.33 6.57 15.82
N TYR A 46 -37.63 6.91 15.79
CA TYR A 46 -38.30 7.62 16.89
C TYR A 46 -38.72 6.67 18.02
N LEU A 47 -37.73 6.31 18.84
CA LEU A 47 -37.87 5.32 19.91
C LEU A 47 -38.99 5.65 20.91
N ARG A 48 -39.04 6.87 21.45
CA ARG A 48 -40.02 7.26 22.49
C ARG A 48 -41.46 7.19 22.00
N THR A 49 -41.71 7.62 20.77
CA THR A 49 -43.06 7.60 20.16
C THR A 49 -43.51 6.17 19.91
N GLY A 50 -42.63 5.30 19.39
CA GLY A 50 -42.96 3.89 19.20
C GLY A 50 -43.11 3.12 20.51
N GLU A 51 -42.37 3.44 21.57
CA GLU A 51 -42.58 2.90 22.92
C GLU A 51 -43.94 3.31 23.49
N SER A 52 -44.37 4.55 23.27
CA SER A 52 -45.71 5.00 23.66
C SER A 52 -46.82 4.28 22.90
N ILE A 53 -46.61 3.99 21.61
CA ILE A 53 -47.55 3.20 20.80
C ILE A 53 -47.59 1.75 21.29
N HIS A 54 -46.44 1.15 21.60
CA HIS A 54 -46.35 -0.19 22.17
C HIS A 54 -47.06 -0.29 23.52
N ALA A 55 -46.85 0.69 24.43
CA ALA A 55 -47.57 0.75 25.70
C ALA A 55 -49.09 0.87 25.50
N HIS A 56 -49.53 1.67 24.52
CA HIS A 56 -50.94 1.78 24.18
C HIS A 56 -51.54 0.47 23.66
N LEU A 57 -50.80 -0.26 22.81
CA LEU A 57 -51.20 -1.58 22.31
C LEU A 57 -51.35 -2.59 23.46
N ILE A 58 -50.48 -2.57 24.46
CA ILE A 58 -50.59 -3.42 25.66
C ILE A 58 -51.87 -3.09 26.47
N VAL A 59 -52.20 -1.81 26.62
CA VAL A 59 -53.35 -1.36 27.44
C VAL A 59 -54.70 -1.64 26.75
N ARG A 60 -54.77 -1.59 25.41
CA ARG A 60 -56.02 -1.76 24.65
C ARG A 60 -56.47 -3.23 24.52
N ASN A 61 -55.58 -4.19 24.73
CA ASN A 61 -55.78 -5.61 24.40
C ASN A 61 -56.14 -6.48 25.62
N GLN A 62 -57.21 -6.13 26.35
CA GLN A 62 -57.58 -6.78 27.62
C GLN A 62 -58.27 -8.16 27.52
N SER A 63 -58.46 -8.76 26.34
CA SER A 63 -58.98 -10.13 26.24
C SER A 63 -58.75 -10.82 24.89
N SER A 64 -57.50 -11.05 24.49
CA SER A 64 -57.02 -12.29 23.85
C SER A 64 -55.52 -12.14 23.56
N ARG A 65 -54.69 -12.99 24.16
CA ARG A 65 -53.23 -13.00 23.92
C ARG A 65 -52.86 -13.61 22.55
N ALA A 66 -53.84 -13.96 21.72
CA ALA A 66 -53.69 -14.95 20.66
C ALA A 66 -53.79 -14.42 19.22
N GLU A 67 -54.36 -13.24 18.93
CA GLU A 67 -54.87 -12.99 17.58
C GLU A 67 -54.07 -12.03 16.68
N ASP A 68 -53.04 -11.31 17.15
CA ASP A 68 -52.38 -10.28 16.33
C ASP A 68 -50.86 -10.49 16.12
N VAL A 69 -50.48 -11.66 15.58
CA VAL A 69 -49.11 -11.98 15.13
C VAL A 69 -48.50 -10.86 14.27
N TRP A 70 -49.33 -10.20 13.46
CA TRP A 70 -48.93 -9.09 12.60
C TRP A 70 -48.44 -7.85 13.38
N GLN A 71 -49.14 -7.46 14.45
CA GLN A 71 -48.77 -6.28 15.25
C GLN A 71 -47.46 -6.49 16.02
N ILE A 72 -47.25 -7.71 16.54
CA ILE A 72 -45.99 -8.07 17.21
C ILE A 72 -44.82 -8.06 16.21
N ASN A 73 -45.04 -8.53 14.97
CA ASN A 73 -44.02 -8.46 13.92
C ASN A 73 -43.64 -7.01 13.56
N SER A 74 -44.61 -6.09 13.50
CA SER A 74 -44.37 -4.66 13.31
C SER A 74 -43.56 -4.05 14.46
N LEU A 75 -43.84 -4.44 15.71
CA LEU A 75 -43.08 -4.01 16.88
C LEU A 75 -41.64 -4.56 16.89
N ILE A 76 -41.44 -5.83 16.51
CA ILE A 76 -40.11 -6.43 16.36
C ILE A 76 -39.27 -5.62 15.36
N ASN A 77 -39.81 -5.34 14.17
CA ASN A 77 -39.13 -4.53 13.16
C ASN A 77 -38.80 -3.11 13.66
N PHE A 78 -39.73 -2.46 14.36
CA PHE A 78 -39.51 -1.15 14.98
C PHE A 78 -38.35 -1.17 15.98
N TYR A 79 -38.35 -2.09 16.94
CA TYR A 79 -37.31 -2.15 17.96
C TYR A 79 -35.94 -2.52 17.37
N MET A 80 -35.89 -3.41 16.37
CA MET A 80 -34.64 -3.73 15.67
C MET A 80 -34.08 -2.50 14.95
N LYS A 81 -34.90 -1.75 14.21
CA LYS A 81 -34.44 -0.52 13.53
C LYS A 81 -33.99 0.58 14.49
N CYS A 82 -34.56 0.63 15.70
CA CYS A 82 -34.12 1.56 16.74
C CYS A 82 -32.93 1.06 17.57
N GLY A 83 -32.26 -0.03 17.17
CA GLY A 83 -31.10 -0.60 17.87
C GLY A 83 -31.41 -1.27 19.21
N LYS A 84 -32.69 -1.60 19.49
CA LYS A 84 -33.14 -2.24 20.73
C LYS A 84 -33.39 -3.74 20.52
N ALA A 85 -32.33 -4.46 20.15
CA ALA A 85 -32.41 -5.89 19.83
C ALA A 85 -32.94 -6.76 20.98
N VAL A 86 -32.60 -6.42 22.24
CA VAL A 86 -33.08 -7.15 23.43
C VAL A 86 -34.61 -7.03 23.58
N SER A 87 -35.17 -5.85 23.34
CA SER A 87 -36.63 -5.63 23.42
C SER A 87 -37.36 -6.38 22.32
N ALA A 88 -36.82 -6.36 21.10
CA ALA A 88 -37.36 -7.14 19.98
C ALA A 88 -37.31 -8.65 20.26
N ARG A 89 -36.22 -9.14 20.86
CA ARG A 89 -36.09 -10.56 21.23
C ARG A 89 -37.11 -10.98 22.29
N LYS A 90 -37.29 -10.16 23.33
CA LYS A 90 -38.31 -10.41 24.36
C LYS A 90 -39.71 -10.51 23.76
N LEU A 91 -40.05 -9.61 22.84
CA LEU A 91 -41.33 -9.65 22.13
C LEU A 91 -41.52 -10.93 21.34
N PHE A 92 -40.46 -11.41 20.69
CA PHE A 92 -40.49 -12.66 19.94
C PHE A 92 -40.63 -13.89 20.84
N ASP A 93 -39.97 -13.91 21.99
CA ASP A 93 -40.00 -15.04 22.93
C ASP A 93 -41.37 -15.19 23.60
N ILE A 94 -42.10 -14.10 23.84
CA ILE A 94 -43.45 -14.14 24.44
C ILE A 94 -44.57 -14.51 23.46
N MET A 95 -44.28 -14.63 22.16
CA MET A 95 -45.30 -14.97 21.15
C MET A 95 -45.80 -16.41 21.35
N PRO A 96 -47.12 -16.63 21.46
CA PRO A 96 -47.69 -17.97 21.59
C PRO A 96 -47.65 -18.76 20.28
N GLU A 97 -47.87 -18.10 19.15
CA GLU A 97 -47.71 -18.66 17.81
C GLU A 97 -46.77 -17.78 16.99
N ARG A 98 -45.83 -18.40 16.28
CA ARG A 98 -44.84 -17.73 15.42
C ARG A 98 -45.00 -18.23 14.01
N ASN A 99 -45.15 -17.30 13.06
CA ASN A 99 -45.13 -17.62 11.64
C ASN A 99 -43.79 -17.23 11.02
N VAL A 100 -43.59 -17.58 9.74
CA VAL A 100 -42.36 -17.28 9.00
C VAL A 100 -42.01 -15.78 8.98
N VAL A 101 -43.03 -14.90 9.03
CA VAL A 101 -42.82 -13.45 9.09
C VAL A 101 -42.21 -13.03 10.43
N SER A 102 -42.64 -13.63 11.55
CA SER A 102 -42.05 -13.40 12.87
C SER A 102 -40.58 -13.78 12.91
N TRP A 103 -40.25 -14.96 12.40
CA TRP A 103 -38.87 -15.47 12.31
C TRP A 103 -38.01 -14.58 11.40
N SER A 104 -38.46 -14.31 10.17
CA SER A 104 -37.70 -13.53 9.19
C SER A 104 -37.52 -12.06 9.60
N ALA A 105 -38.50 -11.44 10.27
CA ALA A 105 -38.38 -10.06 10.76
C ALA A 105 -37.27 -9.92 11.81
N LEU A 106 -37.20 -10.84 12.77
CA LEU A 106 -36.15 -10.81 13.79
C LEU A 106 -34.78 -11.15 13.19
N MET A 107 -34.69 -12.19 12.34
CA MET A 107 -33.46 -12.53 11.62
C MET A 107 -32.95 -11.35 10.79
N LYS A 108 -33.84 -10.66 10.07
CA LYS A 108 -33.45 -9.51 9.24
C LYS A 108 -32.89 -8.37 10.08
N GLY A 109 -33.49 -8.13 11.25
CA GLY A 109 -32.99 -7.15 12.21
C GLY A 109 -31.59 -7.49 12.72
N TYR A 110 -31.35 -8.77 13.06
CA TYR A 110 -30.05 -9.21 13.57
C TYR A 110 -28.96 -9.09 12.51
N GLN A 111 -29.24 -9.56 11.28
CA GLN A 111 -28.34 -9.37 10.14
C GLN A 111 -28.01 -7.89 9.92
N GLY A 112 -29.02 -7.00 9.89
CA GLY A 112 -28.79 -5.57 9.69
C GLY A 112 -27.98 -4.89 10.80
N SER A 113 -27.85 -5.55 11.96
CA SER A 113 -27.09 -5.09 13.12
C SER A 113 -25.73 -5.81 13.28
N GLY A 114 -25.37 -6.71 12.36
CA GLY A 114 -24.11 -7.49 12.41
C GLY A 114 -24.13 -8.70 13.36
N PHE A 115 -25.29 -9.10 13.87
CA PHE A 115 -25.47 -10.25 14.76
C PHE A 115 -25.71 -11.54 13.96
N ASP A 116 -24.77 -11.91 13.10
CA ASP A 116 -24.92 -13.05 12.16
C ASP A 116 -25.04 -14.39 12.88
N PHE A 117 -24.43 -14.54 14.06
CA PHE A 117 -24.50 -15.76 14.87
C PHE A 117 -25.91 -16.02 15.40
N GLU A 118 -26.56 -14.95 15.86
CA GLU A 118 -27.91 -14.97 16.38
C GLU A 118 -28.90 -15.35 15.26
N VAL A 119 -28.66 -14.90 14.02
CA VAL A 119 -29.44 -15.32 12.85
C VAL A 119 -29.35 -16.83 12.65
N LEU A 120 -28.15 -17.39 12.65
CA LEU A 120 -27.94 -18.83 12.44
C LEU A 120 -28.53 -19.68 13.57
N HIS A 121 -28.40 -19.21 14.82
CA HIS A 121 -29.04 -19.86 15.97
C HIS A 121 -30.56 -19.82 15.86
N LEU A 122 -31.12 -18.66 15.50
CA LEU A 122 -32.55 -18.48 15.35
C LEU A 122 -33.10 -19.36 14.21
N PHE A 123 -32.37 -19.51 13.11
CA PHE A 123 -32.74 -20.41 12.02
C PHE A 123 -32.72 -21.88 12.48
N LYS A 124 -31.69 -22.29 13.22
CA LYS A 124 -31.65 -23.62 13.82
C LYS A 124 -32.89 -23.85 14.71
N SER A 125 -33.23 -22.92 15.60
CA SER A 125 -34.43 -23.01 16.43
C SER A 125 -35.72 -23.12 15.61
N MET A 126 -35.86 -22.34 14.54
CA MET A 126 -37.01 -22.41 13.63
C MET A 126 -37.18 -23.83 13.07
N VAL A 127 -36.11 -24.40 12.51
CA VAL A 127 -36.11 -25.73 11.90
C VAL A 127 -36.36 -26.84 12.92
N PHE A 128 -35.79 -26.75 14.12
CA PHE A 128 -35.97 -27.76 15.18
C PHE A 128 -37.36 -27.70 15.84
N SER A 129 -37.92 -26.50 15.99
CA SER A 129 -39.25 -26.33 16.59
C SER A 129 -40.37 -26.91 15.73
N GLY A 130 -40.17 -26.94 14.40
CA GLY A 130 -41.20 -27.35 13.44
C GLY A 130 -42.40 -26.39 13.35
N GLU A 131 -42.39 -25.26 14.08
CA GLU A 131 -43.49 -24.29 14.15
C GLU A 131 -43.76 -23.61 12.80
N SER A 132 -42.76 -23.51 11.93
CA SER A 132 -42.86 -22.83 10.64
C SER A 132 -41.81 -23.33 9.65
N GLN A 133 -42.21 -23.49 8.39
CA GLN A 133 -41.31 -23.90 7.30
C GLN A 133 -40.51 -22.68 6.80
N PRO A 134 -39.21 -22.83 6.49
CA PRO A 134 -38.43 -21.73 5.92
C PRO A 134 -38.96 -21.37 4.53
N ASN A 135 -38.97 -20.06 4.25
CA ASN A 135 -39.30 -19.53 2.94
C ASN A 135 -38.07 -18.89 2.29
N GLU A 136 -38.26 -18.34 1.10
CA GLU A 136 -37.22 -17.69 0.31
C GLU A 136 -36.47 -16.54 1.03
N PHE A 137 -37.17 -15.78 1.88
CA PHE A 137 -36.62 -14.62 2.57
C PHE A 137 -35.72 -15.10 3.71
N VAL A 138 -36.15 -16.13 4.43
CA VAL A 138 -35.31 -16.80 5.44
C VAL A 138 -34.04 -17.35 4.78
N ALA A 139 -34.15 -18.01 3.62
CA ALA A 139 -33.00 -18.57 2.91
C ALA A 139 -31.97 -17.49 2.54
N THR A 140 -32.41 -16.37 1.96
CA THR A 140 -31.49 -15.27 1.61
C THR A 140 -30.83 -14.61 2.84
N ILE A 141 -31.56 -14.45 3.95
CA ILE A 141 -31.02 -13.87 5.18
C ILE A 141 -29.96 -14.80 5.79
N VAL A 142 -30.25 -16.10 5.86
CA VAL A 142 -29.33 -17.11 6.40
C VAL A 142 -28.06 -17.19 5.54
N PHE A 143 -28.17 -17.27 4.21
CA PHE A 143 -26.98 -17.32 3.35
C PHE A 143 -26.11 -16.07 3.46
N LYS A 144 -26.70 -14.86 3.49
CA LYS A 144 -25.94 -13.61 3.70
C LYS A 144 -25.24 -13.56 5.06
N SER A 145 -25.86 -14.14 6.10
CA SER A 145 -25.25 -14.23 7.44
C SER A 145 -24.12 -15.27 7.46
N CYS A 146 -24.24 -16.37 6.70
CA CYS A 146 -23.14 -17.31 6.45
C CYS A 146 -21.98 -16.63 5.71
N THR A 147 -22.26 -15.78 4.72
CA THR A 147 -21.25 -14.98 4.00
C THR A 147 -20.51 -14.04 4.95
N SER A 148 -21.25 -13.21 5.69
CA SER A 148 -20.69 -12.20 6.58
C SER A 148 -19.89 -12.82 7.74
N SER A 149 -20.27 -14.02 8.19
CA SER A 149 -19.55 -14.78 9.22
C SER A 149 -18.46 -15.73 8.68
N GLY A 150 -18.33 -15.89 7.35
CA GLY A 150 -17.35 -16.78 6.71
C GLY A 150 -17.53 -18.28 6.98
N ARG A 151 -18.74 -18.73 7.36
CA ARG A 151 -19.00 -20.12 7.83
C ARG A 151 -19.52 -21.03 6.73
N ILE A 152 -18.63 -21.53 5.87
CA ILE A 152 -18.99 -22.41 4.75
C ILE A 152 -19.69 -23.71 5.17
N GLU A 153 -19.25 -24.37 6.23
CA GLU A 153 -19.82 -25.67 6.65
C GLU A 153 -21.26 -25.52 7.14
N VAL A 154 -21.58 -24.42 7.85
CA VAL A 154 -22.96 -24.10 8.22
C VAL A 154 -23.76 -23.74 6.96
N GLY A 155 -23.17 -22.98 6.04
CA GLY A 155 -23.77 -22.70 4.72
C GLY A 155 -24.14 -23.97 3.94
N LYS A 156 -23.28 -25.00 3.92
CA LYS A 156 -23.56 -26.30 3.29
C LYS A 156 -24.73 -27.03 3.94
N GLN A 157 -24.81 -27.02 5.28
CA GLN A 157 -25.94 -27.60 6.01
C GLN A 157 -27.25 -26.87 5.69
N CYS A 158 -27.23 -25.53 5.68
CA CYS A 158 -28.37 -24.71 5.30
C CYS A 158 -28.79 -24.95 3.86
N HIS A 159 -27.84 -25.07 2.92
CA HIS A 159 -28.13 -25.42 1.53
C HIS A 159 -28.85 -26.77 1.42
N GLY A 160 -28.34 -27.83 2.06
CA GLY A 160 -29.02 -29.13 2.08
C GLY A 160 -30.43 -29.05 2.66
N CYS A 161 -30.62 -28.25 3.71
CA CYS A 161 -31.94 -27.98 4.28
C CYS A 161 -32.87 -27.29 3.28
N PHE A 162 -32.45 -26.20 2.64
CA PHE A 162 -33.28 -25.45 1.68
C PHE A 162 -33.57 -26.22 0.40
N LEU A 163 -32.65 -27.08 -0.03
CA LEU A 163 -32.87 -28.00 -1.15
C LEU A 163 -33.99 -29.00 -0.83
N LYS A 164 -34.04 -29.55 0.39
CA LYS A 164 -35.15 -30.42 0.84
C LYS A 164 -36.51 -29.71 0.85
N HIS A 165 -36.53 -28.40 1.10
CA HIS A 165 -37.76 -27.59 1.09
C HIS A 165 -38.11 -27.00 -0.29
N GLY A 166 -37.36 -27.32 -1.35
CA GLY A 166 -37.63 -26.84 -2.70
C GLY A 166 -37.34 -25.36 -2.96
N LEU A 167 -36.70 -24.65 -2.02
CA LEU A 167 -36.45 -23.20 -2.10
C LEU A 167 -35.40 -22.84 -3.15
N MET A 168 -34.61 -23.81 -3.60
CA MET A 168 -33.59 -23.63 -4.65
C MET A 168 -34.17 -23.40 -6.04
N SER A 169 -35.49 -23.58 -6.21
CA SER A 169 -36.20 -23.21 -7.44
C SER A 169 -36.29 -21.69 -7.65
N HIS A 170 -36.17 -20.90 -6.58
CA HIS A 170 -36.20 -19.44 -6.66
C HIS A 170 -34.84 -18.86 -7.07
N GLU A 171 -34.83 -18.07 -8.15
CA GLU A 171 -33.63 -17.50 -8.76
C GLU A 171 -32.79 -16.66 -7.80
N TYR A 172 -33.39 -15.74 -7.05
CA TYR A 172 -32.67 -14.88 -6.11
C TYR A 172 -32.11 -15.64 -4.89
N VAL A 173 -32.73 -16.77 -4.51
CA VAL A 173 -32.19 -17.68 -3.48
C VAL A 173 -30.94 -18.36 -4.02
N ARG A 174 -30.97 -18.84 -5.27
CA ARG A 174 -29.81 -19.40 -5.98
C ARG A 174 -28.67 -18.39 -6.15
N ASN A 175 -28.96 -17.15 -6.53
CA ASN A 175 -27.94 -16.10 -6.69
C ASN A 175 -27.29 -15.76 -5.32
N THR A 176 -28.09 -15.73 -4.25
CA THR A 176 -27.55 -15.53 -2.89
C THR A 176 -26.70 -16.72 -2.42
N LEU A 177 -27.10 -17.94 -2.77
CA LEU A 177 -26.32 -19.15 -2.50
C LEU A 177 -24.99 -19.14 -3.26
N LEU A 178 -25.02 -18.77 -4.53
CA LEU A 178 -23.84 -18.66 -5.38
C LEU A 178 -22.84 -17.65 -4.81
N TYR A 179 -23.31 -16.47 -4.40
CA TYR A 179 -22.49 -15.46 -3.71
C TYR A 179 -21.91 -16.00 -2.39
N MET A 180 -22.69 -16.77 -1.63
CA MET A 180 -22.21 -17.39 -0.37
C MET A 180 -21.07 -18.37 -0.64
N TYR A 181 -21.22 -19.27 -1.62
CA TYR A 181 -20.16 -20.21 -1.94
C TYR A 181 -18.92 -19.54 -2.55
N SER A 182 -19.10 -18.55 -3.45
CA SER A 182 -17.96 -17.84 -4.05
C SER A 182 -17.17 -17.01 -3.04
N SER A 183 -17.85 -16.41 -2.05
CA SER A 183 -17.21 -15.59 -1.01
C SER A 183 -16.60 -16.40 0.14
N CYS A 184 -17.06 -17.63 0.37
CA CYS A 184 -16.68 -18.48 1.51
C CYS A 184 -15.75 -19.66 1.14
N SER A 185 -14.97 -19.59 0.06
CA SER A 185 -14.05 -20.66 -0.43
C SER A 185 -14.71 -21.97 -0.91
N GLY A 186 -16.00 -21.95 -1.25
CA GLY A 186 -16.74 -23.09 -1.80
C GLY A 186 -16.70 -23.13 -3.32
N THR A 187 -15.51 -23.09 -3.91
CA THR A 187 -15.32 -22.94 -5.37
C THR A 187 -15.98 -24.06 -6.17
N ARG A 188 -15.83 -25.31 -5.70
CA ARG A 188 -16.44 -26.49 -6.35
C ARG A 188 -17.97 -26.45 -6.32
N GLU A 189 -18.55 -26.07 -5.19
CA GLU A 189 -20.00 -25.98 -5.03
C GLU A 189 -20.59 -24.82 -5.86
N ALA A 190 -19.91 -23.68 -5.91
CA ALA A 190 -20.30 -22.55 -6.73
C ALA A 190 -20.28 -22.89 -8.24
N ILE A 191 -19.21 -23.54 -8.72
CA ILE A 191 -19.13 -24.01 -10.12
C ILE A 191 -20.22 -25.03 -10.41
N LYS A 192 -20.48 -25.97 -9.50
CA LYS A 192 -21.55 -26.95 -9.67
C LYS A 192 -22.92 -26.30 -9.80
N ILE A 193 -23.20 -25.24 -9.03
CA ILE A 193 -24.46 -24.49 -9.15
C ILE A 193 -24.59 -23.84 -10.53
N LEU A 194 -23.48 -23.31 -11.07
CA LEU A 194 -23.44 -22.74 -12.42
C LEU A 194 -23.60 -23.80 -13.51
N ASP A 195 -23.09 -25.01 -13.31
CA ASP A 195 -23.18 -26.12 -14.28
C ASP A 195 -24.55 -26.80 -14.29
N ASP A 196 -25.16 -26.98 -13.12
CA ASP A 196 -26.45 -27.66 -12.98
C ASP A 196 -27.63 -26.85 -13.57
N HIS A 197 -27.43 -25.55 -13.87
CA HIS A 197 -28.50 -24.65 -14.33
C HIS A 197 -28.09 -23.83 -15.58
N PRO A 198 -28.49 -24.26 -16.80
CA PRO A 198 -28.19 -23.57 -18.06
C PRO A 198 -28.82 -22.18 -18.25
N CYS A 199 -29.53 -21.64 -17.26
CA CYS A 199 -30.27 -20.38 -17.32
C CYS A 199 -29.70 -19.31 -16.37
N CYS A 200 -28.41 -19.39 -16.01
CA CYS A 200 -27.81 -18.41 -15.13
C CYS A 200 -27.84 -17.02 -15.81
N ASP A 201 -28.49 -16.06 -15.15
CA ASP A 201 -28.60 -14.69 -15.63
C ASP A 201 -27.31 -13.90 -15.35
N LEU A 202 -27.22 -12.69 -15.91
CA LEU A 202 -26.08 -11.80 -15.69
C LEU A 202 -25.84 -11.55 -14.19
N LEU A 203 -26.89 -11.49 -13.38
CA LEU A 203 -26.80 -11.29 -11.93
C LEU A 203 -26.14 -12.47 -11.21
N ALA A 204 -26.42 -13.72 -11.61
CA ALA A 204 -25.76 -14.90 -11.08
C ALA A 204 -24.25 -14.85 -11.32
N PHE A 205 -23.83 -14.60 -12.57
CA PHE A 205 -22.42 -14.50 -12.90
C PHE A 205 -21.73 -13.30 -12.23
N ASN A 206 -22.38 -12.14 -12.16
CA ASN A 206 -21.88 -10.97 -11.44
C ASN A 206 -21.68 -11.24 -9.94
N SER A 207 -22.60 -12.01 -9.33
CA SER A 207 -22.52 -12.43 -7.94
C SER A 207 -21.36 -13.40 -7.70
N ALA A 208 -21.17 -14.38 -8.60
CA ALA A 208 -20.02 -15.28 -8.54
C ALA A 208 -18.70 -14.53 -8.69
N LEU A 209 -18.59 -13.69 -9.72
CA LEU A 209 -17.39 -12.89 -10.00
C LEU A 209 -17.02 -11.96 -8.84
N SER A 210 -17.99 -11.27 -8.24
CA SER A 210 -17.74 -10.43 -7.07
C SER A 210 -17.29 -11.23 -5.85
N GLY A 211 -17.94 -12.36 -5.54
CA GLY A 211 -17.52 -13.17 -4.40
C GLY A 211 -16.11 -13.75 -4.57
N TYR A 212 -15.76 -14.20 -5.77
CA TYR A 212 -14.39 -14.64 -6.07
C TYR A 212 -13.37 -13.50 -5.99
N LEU A 213 -13.71 -12.29 -6.43
CA LEU A 213 -12.86 -11.10 -6.30
C LEU A 213 -12.68 -10.64 -4.85
N GLU A 214 -13.70 -10.80 -4.00
CA GLU A 214 -13.63 -10.47 -2.57
C GLU A 214 -12.75 -11.47 -1.81
N HIS A 215 -12.80 -12.75 -2.17
CA HIS A 215 -12.01 -13.80 -1.53
C HIS A 215 -10.59 -13.95 -2.11
N GLY A 216 -10.34 -13.45 -3.32
CA GLY A 216 -9.05 -13.56 -4.00
C GLY A 216 -8.86 -14.83 -4.85
N SER A 217 -9.93 -15.56 -5.16
CA SER A 217 -9.95 -16.72 -6.06
C SER A 217 -9.95 -16.29 -7.53
N LEU A 218 -8.81 -15.79 -8.02
CA LEU A 218 -8.72 -15.10 -9.31
C LEU A 218 -8.90 -16.03 -10.53
N GLU A 219 -8.45 -17.28 -10.44
CA GLU A 219 -8.57 -18.27 -11.54
C GLU A 219 -10.04 -18.66 -11.78
N GLU A 220 -10.81 -18.87 -10.71
CA GLU A 220 -12.23 -19.16 -10.80
C GLU A 220 -13.04 -17.95 -11.28
N GLY A 221 -12.61 -16.74 -10.89
CA GLY A 221 -13.13 -15.49 -11.47
C GLY A 221 -12.92 -15.42 -12.99
N LEU A 222 -11.79 -15.92 -13.49
CA LEU A 222 -11.48 -15.96 -14.92
C LEU A 222 -12.32 -17.01 -15.66
N ASP A 223 -12.58 -18.16 -15.06
CA ASP A 223 -13.50 -19.17 -15.63
C ASP A 223 -14.91 -18.62 -15.78
N VAL A 224 -15.44 -17.96 -14.74
CA VAL A 224 -16.73 -17.26 -14.77
C VAL A 224 -16.78 -16.25 -15.91
N LEU A 225 -15.75 -15.40 -16.03
CA LEU A 225 -15.68 -14.40 -17.09
C LEU A 225 -15.63 -15.01 -18.50
N THR A 226 -14.91 -16.13 -18.64
CA THR A 226 -14.82 -16.88 -19.90
C THR A 226 -16.16 -17.47 -20.29
N ARG A 227 -16.94 -17.98 -19.33
CA ARG A 227 -18.31 -18.48 -19.55
C ARG A 227 -19.25 -17.36 -19.96
N MET A 228 -19.23 -16.22 -19.26
CA MET A 228 -20.02 -15.04 -19.63
C MET A 228 -19.73 -14.56 -21.06
N ALA A 229 -18.47 -14.66 -21.50
CA ALA A 229 -18.08 -14.30 -22.86
C ALA A 229 -18.53 -15.34 -23.91
N LYS A 230 -18.55 -16.63 -23.58
CA LYS A 230 -19.03 -17.72 -24.45
C LYS A 230 -20.55 -17.66 -24.65
N ASP A 231 -21.29 -17.31 -23.61
CA ASP A 231 -22.76 -17.23 -23.64
C ASP A 231 -23.27 -15.92 -24.27
N ASP A 232 -22.35 -15.09 -24.78
CA ASP A 232 -22.57 -13.78 -25.40
C ASP A 232 -23.51 -12.84 -24.63
N LEU A 233 -23.40 -12.87 -23.30
CA LEU A 233 -24.17 -11.99 -22.43
C LEU A 233 -23.81 -10.52 -22.69
N VAL A 234 -24.82 -9.65 -22.68
CA VAL A 234 -24.64 -8.19 -22.73
C VAL A 234 -24.17 -7.73 -21.36
N TRP A 235 -22.93 -7.24 -21.29
CA TRP A 235 -22.34 -6.77 -20.04
C TRP A 235 -22.95 -5.44 -19.63
N ASP A 236 -23.17 -5.25 -18.33
CA ASP A 236 -23.47 -3.95 -17.76
C ASP A 236 -22.20 -3.27 -17.24
N VAL A 237 -22.34 -2.04 -16.73
CA VAL A 237 -21.21 -1.31 -16.14
C VAL A 237 -20.61 -2.09 -14.96
N PHE A 238 -21.42 -2.81 -14.19
CA PHE A 238 -20.95 -3.59 -13.04
C PHE A 238 -20.07 -4.77 -13.46
N THR A 239 -20.48 -5.53 -14.47
CA THR A 239 -19.70 -6.60 -15.08
C THR A 239 -18.38 -6.04 -15.59
N CYS A 240 -18.42 -4.93 -16.36
CA CYS A 240 -17.24 -4.25 -16.86
C CYS A 240 -16.25 -3.89 -15.74
N MET A 241 -16.72 -3.28 -14.65
CA MET A 241 -15.88 -2.90 -13.51
C MET A 241 -15.29 -4.11 -12.78
N SER A 242 -16.08 -5.16 -12.59
CA SER A 242 -15.64 -6.41 -11.95
C SER A 242 -14.58 -7.13 -12.79
N SER A 243 -14.79 -7.21 -14.10
CA SER A 243 -13.85 -7.73 -15.08
C SER A 243 -12.51 -6.99 -15.09
N LEU A 244 -12.53 -5.64 -15.04
CA LEU A 244 -11.30 -4.84 -14.96
C LEU A 244 -10.58 -5.02 -13.63
N LYS A 245 -11.32 -5.15 -12.52
CA LYS A 245 -10.75 -5.45 -11.19
C LYS A 245 -10.06 -6.82 -11.19
N LEU A 246 -10.65 -7.82 -11.86
CA LEU A 246 -10.04 -9.14 -12.04
C LEU A 246 -8.72 -9.05 -12.81
N CYS A 247 -8.71 -8.40 -13.99
CA CYS A 247 -7.49 -8.19 -14.77
C CYS A 247 -6.41 -7.45 -14.00
N SER A 248 -6.79 -6.39 -13.28
CA SER A 248 -5.90 -5.59 -12.44
C SER A 248 -5.24 -6.42 -11.34
N SER A 249 -5.94 -7.45 -10.84
CA SER A 249 -5.45 -8.36 -9.80
C SER A 249 -4.56 -9.46 -10.38
N LEU A 250 -4.93 -10.02 -11.54
CA LEU A 250 -4.14 -11.01 -12.28
C LEU A 250 -2.87 -10.41 -12.91
N ARG A 251 -2.87 -9.11 -13.19
CA ARG A 251 -1.85 -8.39 -13.99
C ARG A 251 -1.66 -8.97 -15.39
N ASP A 252 -2.72 -9.56 -15.95
CA ASP A 252 -2.72 -10.09 -17.31
C ASP A 252 -3.07 -9.00 -18.33
N LEU A 253 -2.06 -8.58 -19.10
CA LEU A 253 -2.19 -7.54 -20.11
C LEU A 253 -2.98 -8.00 -21.35
N GLU A 254 -2.97 -9.29 -21.69
CA GLU A 254 -3.66 -9.77 -22.88
C GLU A 254 -5.16 -9.89 -22.62
N LEU A 255 -5.54 -10.44 -21.46
CA LEU A 255 -6.92 -10.45 -21.01
C LEU A 255 -7.49 -9.02 -20.91
N ALA A 256 -6.71 -8.10 -20.35
CA ALA A 256 -7.05 -6.69 -20.29
C ALA A 256 -7.39 -6.07 -21.66
N ARG A 257 -6.62 -6.41 -22.71
CA ARG A 257 -6.86 -5.93 -24.08
C ARG A 257 -8.12 -6.55 -24.68
N GLN A 258 -8.36 -7.83 -24.44
CA GLN A 258 -9.58 -8.50 -24.89
C GLN A 258 -10.82 -7.85 -24.28
N ILE A 259 -10.81 -7.63 -22.96
CA ILE A 259 -11.92 -6.97 -22.24
C ILE A 259 -12.12 -5.53 -22.72
N HIS A 260 -11.05 -4.76 -22.85
CA HIS A 260 -11.15 -3.38 -23.35
C HIS A 260 -11.72 -3.33 -24.78
N SER A 261 -11.33 -4.24 -25.67
CA SER A 261 -11.89 -4.28 -27.04
C SER A 261 -13.39 -4.62 -27.04
N ARG A 262 -13.84 -5.52 -26.15
CA ARG A 262 -15.27 -5.82 -25.96
C ARG A 262 -16.01 -4.58 -25.43
N MET A 263 -15.45 -3.84 -24.47
CA MET A 263 -16.03 -2.62 -23.93
C MET A 263 -16.22 -1.53 -24.98
N VAL A 264 -15.21 -1.30 -25.83
CA VAL A 264 -15.29 -0.36 -26.96
C VAL A 264 -16.38 -0.78 -27.95
N ARG A 265 -16.47 -2.07 -28.27
CA ARG A 265 -17.52 -2.60 -29.17
C ARG A 265 -18.94 -2.33 -28.65
N HIS A 266 -19.14 -2.32 -27.33
CA HIS A 266 -20.43 -2.05 -26.70
C HIS A 266 -20.62 -0.58 -26.27
N GLY A 267 -19.69 0.32 -26.60
CA GLY A 267 -19.80 1.76 -26.33
C GLY A 267 -19.58 2.17 -24.87
N PHE A 268 -18.93 1.33 -24.06
CA PHE A 268 -18.64 1.64 -22.65
C PHE A 268 -17.44 2.58 -22.46
N ASP A 269 -16.65 2.81 -23.50
CA ASP A 269 -15.46 3.67 -23.50
C ASP A 269 -15.76 5.16 -23.24
N CYS A 270 -17.02 5.57 -23.42
CA CYS A 270 -17.49 6.92 -23.14
C CYS A 270 -17.76 7.19 -21.65
N HIS A 271 -17.90 6.14 -20.82
CA HIS A 271 -18.20 6.29 -19.40
C HIS A 271 -16.93 6.60 -18.60
N VAL A 272 -16.90 7.77 -17.96
CA VAL A 272 -15.77 8.26 -17.14
C VAL A 272 -15.31 7.24 -16.09
N ASP A 273 -16.25 6.56 -15.42
CA ASP A 273 -15.94 5.54 -14.41
C ASP A 273 -15.21 4.33 -15.01
N VAL A 274 -15.62 3.90 -16.21
CA VAL A 274 -14.99 2.80 -16.96
C VAL A 274 -13.62 3.23 -17.46
N SER A 275 -13.48 4.46 -17.97
CA SER A 275 -12.18 5.03 -18.38
C SER A 275 -11.20 5.07 -17.22
N GLY A 276 -11.64 5.50 -16.03
CA GLY A 276 -10.82 5.48 -14.81
C GLY A 276 -10.38 4.07 -14.42
N ALA A 277 -11.30 3.11 -14.45
CA ALA A 277 -10.97 1.71 -14.18
C ALA A 277 -10.00 1.11 -15.21
N LEU A 278 -10.13 1.45 -16.49
CA LEU A 278 -9.22 1.04 -17.56
C LEU A 278 -7.80 1.60 -17.35
N ILE A 279 -7.69 2.89 -16.99
CA ILE A 279 -6.39 3.54 -16.70
C ILE A 279 -5.70 2.82 -15.54
N ASN A 280 -6.42 2.62 -14.43
CA ASN A 280 -5.89 1.90 -13.27
C ASN A 280 -5.47 0.46 -13.61
N MET A 281 -6.30 -0.25 -14.36
CA MET A 281 -6.02 -1.62 -14.80
C MET A 281 -4.73 -1.66 -15.65
N TYR A 282 -4.61 -0.83 -16.69
CA TYR A 282 -3.40 -0.79 -17.53
C TYR A 282 -2.16 -0.36 -16.73
N GLY A 283 -2.32 0.55 -15.77
CA GLY A 283 -1.27 0.92 -14.82
C GLY A 283 -0.76 -0.31 -14.06
N LYS A 284 -1.64 -1.10 -13.44
CA LYS A 284 -1.24 -2.31 -12.69
C LYS A 284 -0.70 -3.44 -13.57
N CYS A 285 -1.11 -3.51 -14.83
CA CYS A 285 -0.58 -4.45 -15.82
C CYS A 285 0.78 -4.02 -16.42
N GLY A 286 1.42 -2.96 -15.89
CA GLY A 286 2.76 -2.58 -16.31
C GLY A 286 2.82 -1.74 -17.60
N ASN A 287 1.69 -1.18 -18.06
CA ASN A 287 1.61 -0.51 -19.36
C ASN A 287 1.00 0.91 -19.29
N PRO A 288 1.77 1.92 -18.85
CA PRO A 288 1.29 3.29 -18.69
C PRO A 288 0.97 3.96 -20.04
N LEU A 289 1.50 3.46 -21.16
CA LEU A 289 1.22 4.00 -22.49
C LEU A 289 -0.24 3.75 -22.90
N TYR A 290 -0.77 2.55 -22.65
CA TYR A 290 -2.18 2.25 -22.91
C TYR A 290 -3.10 3.02 -21.95
N ALA A 291 -2.70 3.15 -20.68
CA ALA A 291 -3.40 4.00 -19.73
C ALA A 291 -3.49 5.46 -20.24
N HIS A 292 -2.38 6.01 -20.75
CA HIS A 292 -2.36 7.35 -21.34
C HIS A 292 -3.24 7.48 -22.58
N ARG A 293 -3.29 6.45 -23.44
CA ARG A 293 -4.19 6.46 -24.61
C ARG A 293 -5.66 6.56 -24.21
N VAL A 294 -6.08 5.76 -23.23
CA VAL A 294 -7.46 5.83 -22.69
C VAL A 294 -7.75 7.21 -22.11
N TYR A 295 -6.80 7.76 -21.33
CA TYR A 295 -6.92 9.11 -20.78
C TYR A 295 -7.04 10.18 -21.88
N SER A 296 -6.21 10.12 -22.92
CA SER A 296 -6.22 11.08 -24.04
C SER A 296 -7.47 11.00 -24.91
N GLY A 297 -8.11 9.81 -24.99
CA GLY A 297 -9.37 9.63 -25.70
C GLY A 297 -10.60 10.12 -24.94
N THR A 298 -10.47 10.36 -23.63
CA THR A 298 -11.58 10.82 -22.78
C THR A 298 -11.72 12.34 -22.89
N LYS A 299 -12.93 12.85 -23.21
CA LYS A 299 -13.15 14.30 -23.41
C LYS A 299 -13.27 15.11 -22.11
N ALA A 300 -13.66 14.47 -21.01
CA ALA A 300 -13.91 15.14 -19.74
C ALA A 300 -12.85 14.72 -18.71
N HIS A 301 -11.78 15.50 -18.58
CA HIS A 301 -10.73 15.27 -17.59
C HIS A 301 -11.14 15.88 -16.25
N ASN A 302 -11.54 15.03 -15.30
CA ASN A 302 -11.79 15.42 -13.92
C ASN A 302 -10.59 15.07 -13.02
N ILE A 303 -10.63 15.52 -11.77
CA ILE A 303 -9.54 15.27 -10.81
C ILE A 303 -9.28 13.78 -10.57
N ILE A 304 -10.32 12.94 -10.65
CA ILE A 304 -10.23 11.49 -10.46
C ILE A 304 -9.41 10.86 -11.59
N LEU A 305 -9.74 11.15 -12.85
CA LEU A 305 -9.00 10.66 -14.01
C LEU A 305 -7.55 11.15 -13.99
N ASN A 306 -7.33 12.44 -13.72
CA ASN A 306 -6.00 13.04 -13.64
C ASN A 306 -5.14 12.35 -12.57
N THR A 307 -5.71 12.14 -11.38
CA THR A 307 -5.01 11.43 -10.29
C THR A 307 -4.75 9.97 -10.66
N THR A 308 -5.70 9.30 -11.31
CA THR A 308 -5.58 7.88 -11.68
C THR A 308 -4.48 7.66 -12.72
N ILE A 309 -4.36 8.54 -13.74
CA ILE A 309 -3.27 8.41 -14.73
C ILE A 309 -1.91 8.79 -14.13
N MET A 310 -1.86 9.77 -13.22
CA MET A 310 -0.62 10.10 -12.48
C MET A 310 -0.16 8.93 -11.61
N ASP A 311 -1.10 8.26 -10.92
CA ASP A 311 -0.81 7.06 -10.13
C ASP A 311 -0.34 5.90 -11.02
N ALA A 312 -0.98 5.71 -12.18
CA ALA A 312 -0.52 4.72 -13.16
C ALA A 312 0.92 5.00 -13.64
N TYR A 313 1.28 6.26 -13.87
CA TYR A 313 2.67 6.63 -14.18
C TYR A 313 3.61 6.36 -13.00
N PHE A 314 3.23 6.73 -11.78
CA PHE A 314 4.01 6.51 -10.57
C PHE A 314 4.29 5.03 -10.31
N GLN A 315 3.27 4.17 -10.40
CA GLN A 315 3.41 2.71 -10.23
C GLN A 315 4.37 2.08 -11.25
N ASN A 316 4.48 2.69 -12.44
CA ASN A 316 5.34 2.22 -13.53
C ASN A 316 6.71 2.90 -13.58
N LYS A 317 7.10 3.63 -12.51
CA LYS A 317 8.38 4.35 -12.40
C LYS A 317 8.56 5.48 -13.42
N SER A 318 7.49 5.92 -14.07
CA SER A 318 7.42 7.08 -14.97
C SER A 318 7.12 8.36 -14.18
N TYR A 319 7.99 8.67 -13.21
CA TYR A 319 7.76 9.76 -12.25
C TYR A 319 7.74 11.15 -12.92
N GLU A 320 8.56 11.35 -13.95
CA GLU A 320 8.61 12.63 -14.67
C GLU A 320 7.32 12.89 -15.44
N GLU A 321 6.73 11.87 -16.03
CA GLU A 321 5.46 11.96 -16.75
C GLU A 321 4.30 12.35 -15.83
N ALA A 322 4.28 11.85 -14.59
CA ALA A 322 3.30 12.26 -13.59
C ALA A 322 3.41 13.77 -13.27
N LEU A 323 4.63 14.28 -13.07
CA LEU A 323 4.89 15.71 -12.81
C LEU A 323 4.57 16.59 -14.03
N ASN A 324 4.94 16.13 -15.23
CA ASN A 324 4.66 16.83 -16.48
C ASN A 324 3.17 16.91 -16.79
N LEU A 325 2.40 15.88 -16.45
CA LEU A 325 0.95 15.93 -16.59
C LEU A 325 0.33 16.95 -15.63
N PHE A 326 0.81 17.01 -14.39
CA PHE A 326 0.33 17.99 -13.42
C PHE A 326 0.63 19.43 -13.86
N ALA A 327 1.80 19.68 -14.45
CA ALA A 327 2.15 20.99 -15.00
C ALA A 327 1.22 21.44 -16.15
N LYS A 328 0.57 20.48 -16.84
CA LYS A 328 -0.43 20.74 -17.89
C LYS A 328 -1.86 20.87 -17.34
N MET A 329 -2.10 20.52 -16.09
CA MET A 329 -3.43 20.55 -15.49
C MET A 329 -3.85 21.99 -15.19
N GLU A 330 -5.06 22.37 -15.59
CA GLU A 330 -5.65 23.67 -15.22
C GLU A 330 -6.12 23.65 -13.76
N THR A 331 -5.18 23.85 -12.85
CA THR A 331 -5.37 23.73 -11.39
C THR A 331 -6.44 24.66 -10.80
N LYS A 332 -6.88 25.69 -11.54
CA LYS A 332 -7.99 26.56 -11.14
C LYS A 332 -9.36 25.94 -11.38
N GLU A 333 -9.52 25.23 -12.49
CA GLU A 333 -10.78 24.56 -12.85
C GLU A 333 -10.88 23.17 -12.22
N VAL A 334 -9.74 22.46 -12.15
CA VAL A 334 -9.64 21.13 -11.58
C VAL A 334 -8.64 21.18 -10.41
N PRO A 335 -9.11 21.50 -9.18
CA PRO A 335 -8.21 21.63 -8.03
C PRO A 335 -7.62 20.26 -7.64
N PRO A 336 -6.32 20.20 -7.29
CA PRO A 336 -5.69 18.99 -6.79
C PRO A 336 -6.33 18.50 -5.48
N ASN A 337 -6.39 17.19 -5.28
CA ASN A 337 -6.82 16.59 -4.01
C ASN A 337 -5.64 15.95 -3.25
N GLU A 338 -5.91 15.38 -2.08
CA GLU A 338 -4.92 14.74 -1.21
C GLU A 338 -4.17 13.59 -1.92
N PHE A 339 -4.85 12.83 -2.78
CA PHE A 339 -4.26 11.75 -3.56
C PHE A 339 -3.33 12.29 -4.65
N THR A 340 -3.73 13.37 -5.33
CA THR A 340 -2.88 14.05 -6.33
C THR A 340 -1.58 14.52 -5.66
N PHE A 341 -1.65 15.20 -4.52
CA PHE A 341 -0.46 15.65 -3.81
C PHE A 341 0.42 14.50 -3.34
N ALA A 342 -0.17 13.40 -2.84
CA ALA A 342 0.58 12.23 -2.43
C ALA A 342 1.39 11.62 -3.60
N VAL A 343 0.77 11.47 -4.77
CA VAL A 343 1.44 10.95 -5.98
C VAL A 343 2.57 11.88 -6.43
N LEU A 344 2.34 13.20 -6.45
CA LEU A 344 3.34 14.17 -6.89
C LEU A 344 4.53 14.23 -5.94
N LEU A 345 4.29 14.32 -4.63
CA LEU A 345 5.33 14.37 -3.62
C LEU A 345 6.17 13.08 -3.64
N ASN A 346 5.53 11.92 -3.74
CA ASN A 346 6.26 10.65 -3.87
C ASN A 346 7.03 10.54 -5.19
N SER A 347 6.49 11.05 -6.30
CA SER A 347 7.22 11.12 -7.57
C SER A 347 8.45 12.02 -7.47
N THR A 348 8.34 13.19 -6.81
CA THR A 348 9.50 14.04 -6.52
C THR A 348 10.51 13.39 -5.57
N ALA A 349 10.04 12.57 -4.63
CA ALA A 349 10.87 11.81 -3.70
C ALA A 349 11.76 10.79 -4.43
N GLU A 350 11.19 10.04 -5.38
CA GLU A 350 11.94 9.05 -6.16
C GLU A 350 12.96 9.72 -7.10
N LEU A 351 12.63 10.89 -7.64
CA LEU A 351 13.55 11.68 -8.47
C LEU A 351 14.56 12.52 -7.67
N SER A 352 14.45 12.55 -6.33
CA SER A 352 15.27 13.39 -5.43
C SER A 352 15.22 14.90 -5.77
N LEU A 353 14.06 15.41 -6.18
CA LEU A 353 13.90 16.79 -6.65
C LEU A 353 13.49 17.75 -5.53
N LEU A 354 14.42 18.02 -4.59
CA LEU A 354 14.17 18.84 -3.40
C LEU A 354 13.46 20.18 -3.70
N ARG A 355 13.95 20.92 -4.71
CA ARG A 355 13.37 22.23 -5.09
C ARG A 355 11.94 22.14 -5.60
N GLN A 356 11.61 21.09 -6.36
CA GLN A 356 10.23 20.88 -6.82
C GLN A 356 9.34 20.44 -5.65
N GLY A 357 9.90 19.63 -4.74
CA GLY A 357 9.28 19.28 -3.47
C GLY A 357 8.89 20.50 -2.63
N ASP A 358 9.77 21.50 -2.51
CA ASP A 358 9.47 22.75 -1.81
C ASP A 358 8.33 23.54 -2.45
N LEU A 359 8.29 23.60 -3.79
CA LEU A 359 7.20 24.24 -4.52
C LEU A 359 5.87 23.51 -4.30
N LEU A 360 5.88 22.18 -4.34
CA LEU A 360 4.70 21.35 -4.06
C LEU A 360 4.24 21.51 -2.60
N HIS A 361 5.16 21.57 -1.64
CA HIS A 361 4.83 21.81 -0.23
C HIS A 361 4.18 23.18 -0.05
N GLY A 362 4.69 24.23 -0.70
CA GLY A 362 4.05 25.54 -0.70
C GLY A 362 2.62 25.50 -1.29
N LEU A 363 2.41 24.71 -2.34
CA LEU A 363 1.09 24.49 -2.93
C LEU A 363 0.15 23.72 -1.99
N VAL A 364 0.64 22.65 -1.34
CA VAL A 364 -0.12 21.88 -0.32
C VAL A 364 -0.65 22.80 0.78
N VAL A 365 0.19 23.70 1.29
CA VAL A 365 -0.22 24.66 2.34
C VAL A 365 -1.28 25.63 1.80
N LYS A 366 -1.07 26.20 0.61
CA LYS A 366 -2.03 27.13 -0.02
C LYS A 366 -3.37 26.48 -0.34
N SER A 367 -3.38 25.19 -0.69
CA SER A 367 -4.58 24.41 -0.99
C SER A 367 -5.28 23.84 0.25
N GLY A 368 -4.76 24.10 1.46
CA GLY A 368 -5.41 23.68 2.72
C GLY A 368 -5.14 22.22 3.13
N PHE A 369 -4.23 21.51 2.47
CA PHE A 369 -3.97 20.09 2.72
C PHE A 369 -2.91 19.82 3.80
N ARG A 370 -2.39 20.86 4.47
CA ARG A 370 -1.30 20.74 5.47
C ARG A 370 -1.56 19.70 6.56
N ASN A 371 -2.81 19.59 7.03
CA ASN A 371 -3.17 18.71 8.14
C ASN A 371 -3.64 17.31 7.71
N HIS A 372 -3.65 17.00 6.40
CA HIS A 372 -4.01 15.68 5.92
C HIS A 372 -2.84 14.71 6.14
N VAL A 373 -3.07 13.64 6.90
CA VAL A 373 -2.06 12.64 7.29
C VAL A 373 -1.37 12.02 6.08
N MET A 374 -2.14 11.67 5.04
CA MET A 374 -1.61 11.11 3.79
C MET A 374 -0.61 12.07 3.10
N VAL A 375 -0.95 13.36 3.04
CA VAL A 375 -0.08 14.37 2.44
C VAL A 375 1.13 14.64 3.34
N GLY A 376 0.95 14.66 4.66
CA GLY A 376 2.04 14.72 5.64
C GLY A 376 3.04 13.57 5.47
N ASN A 377 2.56 12.33 5.34
CA ASN A 377 3.40 11.15 5.08
C ASN A 377 4.21 11.32 3.78
N ALA A 378 3.57 11.79 2.70
CA ALA A 378 4.24 12.04 1.43
C ALA A 378 5.27 13.19 1.51
N LEU A 379 5.01 14.23 2.32
CA LEU A 379 5.97 15.32 2.57
C LEU A 379 7.20 14.83 3.33
N VAL A 380 7.00 14.04 4.41
CA VAL A 380 8.11 13.46 5.17
C VAL A 380 8.96 12.57 4.27
N ASN A 381 8.34 11.69 3.47
CA ASN A 381 9.03 10.83 2.51
C ASN A 381 9.79 11.64 1.44
N MET A 382 9.17 12.69 0.89
CA MET A 382 9.78 13.56 -0.11
C MET A 382 11.05 14.23 0.42
N TYR A 383 10.98 14.85 1.60
CA TYR A 383 12.13 15.52 2.18
C TYR A 383 13.24 14.53 2.56
N ALA A 384 12.89 13.38 3.15
CA ALA A 384 13.86 12.34 3.51
C ALA A 384 14.57 11.81 2.24
N LYS A 385 13.84 11.35 1.22
CA LYS A 385 14.43 10.83 -0.02
C LYS A 385 15.09 11.90 -0.91
N SER A 386 14.85 13.18 -0.65
CA SER A 386 15.56 14.28 -1.33
C SER A 386 16.80 14.76 -0.56
N GLY A 387 17.14 14.13 0.56
CA GLY A 387 18.36 14.40 1.33
C GLY A 387 18.22 15.44 2.44
N SER A 388 17.05 16.07 2.63
CA SER A 388 16.81 17.04 3.72
C SER A 388 16.07 16.39 4.89
N ILE A 389 16.80 15.67 5.74
CA ILE A 389 16.20 15.00 6.91
C ILE A 389 15.67 15.97 7.96
N GLN A 390 16.27 17.16 8.06
CA GLN A 390 15.82 18.20 8.97
C GLN A 390 14.44 18.73 8.58
N ASP A 391 14.18 18.93 7.29
CA ASP A 391 12.86 19.38 6.83
C ASP A 391 11.83 18.24 6.89
N ALA A 392 12.26 16.98 6.70
CA ALA A 392 11.42 15.82 6.97
C ALA A 392 10.98 15.77 8.44
N TRP A 393 11.90 16.00 9.38
CA TRP A 393 11.59 16.07 10.81
C TRP A 393 10.67 17.25 11.15
N LYS A 394 10.84 18.42 10.52
CA LYS A 394 9.93 19.56 10.70
C LYS A 394 8.51 19.23 10.20
N ALA A 395 8.39 18.59 9.05
CA ALA A 395 7.10 18.13 8.53
C ALA A 395 6.45 17.13 9.48
N PHE A 396 7.21 16.12 9.92
CA PHE A 396 6.78 15.11 10.89
C PHE A 396 6.33 15.72 12.23
N SER A 397 7.15 16.60 12.81
CA SER A 397 6.88 17.28 14.08
C SER A 397 5.69 18.23 13.99
N GLY A 398 5.43 18.78 12.81
CA GLY A 398 4.31 19.67 12.54
C GLY A 398 2.95 18.96 12.34
N MET A 399 2.92 17.62 12.27
CA MET A 399 1.68 16.86 12.11
C MET A 399 0.91 16.74 13.43
N ALA A 400 -0.40 17.00 13.40
CA ALA A 400 -1.27 16.87 14.56
C ALA A 400 -1.60 15.41 14.92
N PHE A 401 -1.71 14.56 13.91
CA PHE A 401 -1.94 13.12 14.04
C PHE A 401 -0.88 12.37 13.25
N ARG A 402 -0.33 11.31 13.83
CA ARG A 402 0.71 10.47 13.23
C ARG A 402 0.22 9.03 13.31
N ASP A 403 0.01 8.43 12.15
CA ASP A 403 -0.30 7.00 12.08
C ASP A 403 0.99 6.18 12.04
N THR A 404 0.83 4.86 12.10
CA THR A 404 1.93 3.91 11.96
C THR A 404 2.78 4.18 10.70
N VAL A 405 2.18 4.65 9.59
CA VAL A 405 2.92 4.96 8.36
C VAL A 405 3.79 6.20 8.55
N THR A 406 3.30 7.23 9.24
CA THR A 406 4.06 8.45 9.59
C THR A 406 5.33 8.10 10.38
N TRP A 407 5.20 7.30 11.44
CA TRP A 407 6.32 6.85 12.27
C TRP A 407 7.32 6.03 11.46
N ASN A 408 6.84 5.05 10.70
CA ASN A 408 7.69 4.22 9.85
C ASN A 408 8.49 5.02 8.83
N THR A 409 7.85 6.03 8.21
CA THR A 409 8.52 6.90 7.23
C THR A 409 9.68 7.64 7.87
N MET A 410 9.51 8.15 9.10
CA MET A 410 10.57 8.88 9.80
C MET A 410 11.69 7.95 10.30
N ILE A 411 11.36 6.79 10.90
CA ILE A 411 12.34 5.80 11.38
C ILE A 411 13.23 5.31 10.22
N CYS A 412 12.61 4.95 9.08
CA CYS A 412 13.34 4.56 7.88
C CYS A 412 14.15 5.73 7.31
N GLY A 413 13.62 6.95 7.35
CA GLY A 413 14.33 8.18 6.95
C GLY A 413 15.62 8.36 7.74
N PHE A 414 15.56 8.33 9.07
CA PHE A 414 16.74 8.42 9.92
C PHE A 414 17.75 7.29 9.68
N SER A 415 17.26 6.06 9.55
CA SER A 415 18.08 4.88 9.24
C SER A 415 18.87 5.05 7.93
N HIS A 416 18.22 5.51 6.85
CA HIS A 416 18.88 5.79 5.57
C HIS A 416 19.87 6.96 5.64
N HIS A 417 19.74 7.86 6.61
CA HIS A 417 20.65 9.00 6.76
C HIS A 417 21.83 8.72 7.71
N GLY A 418 21.91 7.51 8.28
CA GLY A 418 22.91 7.16 9.28
C GLY A 418 22.64 7.67 10.68
N LEU A 419 21.45 8.20 10.92
CA LEU A 419 21.01 8.73 12.21
C LEU A 419 20.34 7.60 13.00
N GLY A 420 21.13 6.56 13.28
CA GLY A 420 20.58 5.32 13.82
C GLY A 420 20.07 5.44 15.26
N LYS A 421 20.62 6.38 16.05
CA LYS A 421 20.15 6.65 17.41
C LYS A 421 18.80 7.34 17.39
N GLU A 422 18.68 8.38 16.57
CA GLU A 422 17.46 9.14 16.34
C GLU A 422 16.34 8.24 15.82
N ALA A 423 16.66 7.24 14.99
CA ALA A 423 15.70 6.23 14.54
C ALA A 423 15.16 5.36 15.70
N LEU A 424 16.00 4.99 16.66
CA LEU A 424 15.59 4.21 17.83
C LEU A 424 14.81 5.06 18.84
N GLU A 425 15.23 6.31 19.06
CA GLU A 425 14.48 7.28 19.88
C GLU A 425 13.08 7.52 19.30
N THR A 426 12.97 7.69 17.98
CA THR A 426 11.67 7.82 17.29
C THR A 426 10.81 6.56 17.42
N PHE A 427 11.43 5.38 17.46
CA PHE A 427 10.72 4.13 17.70
C PHE A 427 10.19 4.05 19.14
N ASP A 428 10.98 4.45 20.13
CA ASP A 428 10.53 4.50 21.51
C ASP A 428 9.39 5.53 21.68
N GLU A 429 9.47 6.70 21.03
CA GLU A 429 8.39 7.67 20.98
C GLU A 429 7.10 7.09 20.39
N MET A 430 7.18 6.34 19.29
CA MET A 430 6.04 5.63 18.69
C MET A 430 5.37 4.67 19.69
N LEU A 431 6.16 3.93 20.46
CA LEU A 431 5.63 3.02 21.49
C LEU A 431 4.96 3.79 22.62
N THR A 432 5.55 4.91 23.07
CA THR A 432 4.94 5.75 24.12
C THR A 432 3.67 6.46 23.66
N SER A 433 3.50 6.71 22.35
CA SER A 433 2.27 7.26 21.79
C SER A 433 1.15 6.22 21.62
N GLY A 434 1.42 4.95 21.95
CA GLY A 434 0.44 3.86 21.84
C GLY A 434 0.25 3.32 20.41
N GLU A 435 1.11 3.72 19.46
CA GLU A 435 1.06 3.23 18.10
C GLU A 435 1.74 1.86 18.00
N LEU A 436 1.08 0.90 17.35
CA LEU A 436 1.57 -0.47 17.29
C LEU A 436 2.60 -0.64 16.17
N PRO A 437 3.79 -1.20 16.46
CA PRO A 437 4.78 -1.47 15.44
C PRO A 437 4.33 -2.59 14.50
N ASN A 438 4.67 -2.45 13.22
CA ASN A 438 4.36 -3.43 12.19
C ASN A 438 5.64 -3.93 11.50
N ARG A 439 5.46 -4.78 10.47
CA ARG A 439 6.57 -5.35 9.68
C ARG A 439 7.50 -4.29 9.09
N ILE A 440 6.99 -3.11 8.72
CA ILE A 440 7.82 -2.05 8.15
C ILE A 440 8.61 -1.31 9.25
N THR A 441 8.01 -1.14 10.43
CA THR A 441 8.67 -0.52 11.59
C THR A 441 9.97 -1.26 11.94
N PHE A 442 9.89 -2.59 12.07
CA PHE A 442 11.03 -3.41 12.45
C PHE A 442 12.11 -3.48 11.38
N ILE A 443 11.78 -3.35 10.09
CA ILE A 443 12.81 -3.19 9.04
C ILE A 443 13.64 -1.92 9.29
N GLY A 444 12.99 -0.79 9.56
CA GLY A 444 13.67 0.48 9.84
C GLY A 444 14.59 0.39 11.06
N VAL A 445 14.10 -0.21 12.15
CA VAL A 445 14.84 -0.45 13.41
C VAL A 445 16.01 -1.41 13.23
N LEU A 446 15.83 -2.53 12.52
CA LEU A 446 16.92 -3.48 12.28
C LEU A 446 17.98 -2.90 11.33
N GLN A 447 17.56 -2.11 10.34
CA GLN A 447 18.48 -1.40 9.46
C GLN A 447 19.27 -0.33 10.21
N SER A 448 18.66 0.39 11.16
CA SER A 448 19.39 1.37 12.00
C SER A 448 20.40 0.65 12.89
N CYS A 449 20.04 -0.49 13.49
CA CYS A 449 20.99 -1.33 14.22
C CYS A 449 22.14 -1.81 13.32
N SER A 450 21.84 -2.25 12.10
CA SER A 450 22.84 -2.66 11.10
C SER A 450 23.80 -1.53 10.72
N HIS A 451 23.31 -0.28 10.67
CA HIS A 451 24.12 0.90 10.34
C HIS A 451 24.97 1.40 11.52
N MET A 452 24.64 1.03 12.75
CA MET A 452 25.39 1.42 13.95
C MET A 452 26.22 0.28 14.55
N GLY A 453 26.06 -0.95 14.04
CA GLY A 453 26.71 -2.14 14.59
C GLY A 453 26.12 -2.60 15.92
N PHE A 454 24.86 -2.27 16.21
CA PHE A 454 24.15 -2.65 17.44
C PHE A 454 23.63 -4.10 17.36
N VAL A 455 24.56 -5.05 17.40
CA VAL A 455 24.26 -6.49 17.20
C VAL A 455 23.29 -7.02 18.25
N GLU A 456 23.56 -6.74 19.53
CA GLU A 456 22.73 -7.22 20.64
C GLU A 456 21.30 -6.65 20.57
N GLN A 457 21.16 -5.34 20.34
CA GLN A 457 19.85 -4.71 20.18
C GLN A 457 19.11 -5.25 18.96
N GLY A 458 19.80 -5.44 17.83
CA GLY A 458 19.20 -6.03 16.63
C GLY A 458 18.63 -7.44 16.88
N HIS A 459 19.36 -8.28 17.61
CA HIS A 459 18.86 -9.60 18.02
C HIS A 459 17.71 -9.52 19.02
N TYR A 460 17.75 -8.58 19.96
CA TYR A 460 16.65 -8.34 20.89
C TYR A 460 15.36 -7.98 20.13
N TYR A 461 15.43 -7.01 19.22
CA TYR A 461 14.26 -6.60 18.44
C TYR A 461 13.72 -7.75 17.57
N PHE A 462 14.60 -8.48 16.89
CA PHE A 462 14.20 -9.56 15.97
C PHE A 462 13.63 -10.79 16.69
N ASN A 463 14.30 -11.27 17.75
CA ASN A 463 13.91 -12.52 18.42
C ASN A 463 12.83 -12.33 19.50
N HIS A 464 12.77 -11.16 20.15
CA HIS A 464 11.90 -10.93 21.30
C HIS A 464 10.79 -9.94 20.98
N LEU A 465 11.14 -8.70 20.60
CA LEU A 465 10.14 -7.63 20.48
C LEU A 465 9.15 -7.86 19.34
N MET A 466 9.62 -8.31 18.17
CA MET A 466 8.74 -8.69 17.06
C MET A 466 7.72 -9.77 17.47
N LYS A 467 8.17 -10.79 18.22
CA LYS A 467 7.31 -11.87 18.70
C LYS A 467 6.28 -11.38 19.72
N GLN A 468 6.68 -10.47 20.61
CA GLN A 468 5.78 -9.83 21.58
C GLN A 468 4.64 -9.07 20.90
N PHE A 469 4.91 -8.39 19.78
CA PHE A 469 3.89 -7.68 18.99
C PHE A 469 3.20 -8.57 17.93
N GLY A 470 3.47 -9.88 17.91
CA GLY A 470 2.88 -10.81 16.93
C GLY A 470 3.34 -10.56 15.48
N VAL A 471 4.45 -9.85 15.27
CA VAL A 471 5.00 -9.55 13.94
C VAL A 471 5.87 -10.71 13.47
N GLN A 472 5.43 -11.37 12.39
CA GLN A 472 6.22 -12.45 11.77
C GLN A 472 7.31 -11.87 10.86
N PRO A 473 8.57 -12.35 10.97
CA PRO A 473 9.66 -11.88 10.14
C PRO A 473 9.47 -12.30 8.67
N ASP A 474 9.77 -11.37 7.76
CA ASP A 474 9.83 -11.60 6.31
C ASP A 474 11.29 -11.55 5.81
N LEU A 475 11.53 -11.89 4.54
CA LEU A 475 12.86 -11.87 3.90
C LEU A 475 13.68 -10.60 4.21
N ARG A 476 13.04 -9.42 4.26
CA ARG A 476 13.76 -8.15 4.49
C ARG A 476 14.28 -8.05 5.92
N HIS A 477 13.56 -8.58 6.91
CA HIS A 477 14.04 -8.63 8.28
C HIS A 477 15.27 -9.55 8.39
N TYR A 478 15.20 -10.72 7.77
CA TYR A 478 16.33 -11.66 7.70
C TYR A 478 17.55 -11.02 7.01
N THR A 479 17.36 -10.33 5.88
CA THR A 479 18.41 -9.60 5.19
C THR A 479 19.04 -8.50 6.06
N CYS A 480 18.25 -7.81 6.90
CA CYS A 480 18.78 -6.83 7.85
C CYS A 480 19.70 -7.49 8.91
N ILE A 481 19.34 -8.67 9.41
CA ILE A 481 20.18 -9.44 10.37
C ILE A 481 21.47 -9.92 9.70
N VAL A 482 21.40 -10.46 8.48
CA VAL A 482 22.61 -10.82 7.71
C VAL A 482 23.49 -9.60 7.53
N GLY A 483 22.92 -8.46 7.12
CA GLY A 483 23.66 -7.20 6.98
C GLY A 483 24.30 -6.72 8.29
N LEU A 484 23.58 -6.83 9.42
CA LEU A 484 24.07 -6.49 10.76
C LEU A 484 25.28 -7.35 11.17
N LEU A 485 25.15 -8.68 11.10
CA LEU A 485 26.22 -9.63 11.43
C LEU A 485 27.43 -9.45 10.51
N SER A 486 27.18 -9.34 9.20
CA SER A 486 28.21 -9.17 8.19
C SER A 486 29.02 -7.88 8.42
N LYS A 487 28.36 -6.74 8.65
CA LYS A 487 29.04 -5.47 8.94
C LYS A 487 29.81 -5.50 10.25
N ALA A 488 29.31 -6.21 11.27
CA ALA A 488 30.01 -6.42 12.54
C ALA A 488 31.25 -7.32 12.40
N GLY A 489 31.38 -8.06 11.29
CA GLY A 489 32.47 -9.02 11.06
C GLY A 489 32.21 -10.41 11.65
N LEU A 490 30.98 -10.68 12.10
CA LEU A 490 30.53 -11.96 12.63
C LEU A 490 30.14 -12.90 11.49
N PHE A 491 31.12 -13.27 10.67
CA PHE A 491 30.91 -14.00 9.42
C PHE A 491 30.40 -15.42 9.61
N GLU A 492 30.87 -16.12 10.64
CA GLU A 492 30.44 -17.49 10.96
C GLU A 492 28.98 -17.51 11.38
N ASP A 493 28.56 -16.56 12.23
CA ASP A 493 27.17 -16.40 12.64
C ASP A 493 26.27 -16.03 11.45
N ALA A 494 26.74 -15.15 10.56
CA ALA A 494 26.01 -14.78 9.35
C ALA A 494 25.81 -15.99 8.41
N GLU A 495 26.84 -16.80 8.19
CA GLU A 495 26.75 -18.01 7.37
C GLU A 495 25.81 -19.04 8.00
N TYR A 496 25.96 -19.28 9.31
CA TYR A 496 25.08 -20.19 10.06
C TYR A 496 23.61 -19.75 9.98
N PHE A 497 23.34 -18.45 10.16
CA PHE A 497 22.01 -17.88 10.05
C PHE A 497 21.43 -18.06 8.64
N MET A 498 22.23 -17.81 7.60
CA MET A 498 21.79 -18.02 6.22
C MET A 498 21.47 -19.48 5.90
N ARG A 499 22.21 -20.44 6.48
CA ARG A 499 21.97 -21.88 6.28
C ARG A 499 20.75 -22.40 7.02
N THR A 500 20.39 -21.80 8.16
CA THR A 500 19.34 -22.32 9.06
C THR A 500 18.00 -21.62 8.91
N ALA A 501 17.97 -20.41 8.34
CA ALA A 501 16.73 -19.66 8.15
C ALA A 501 15.77 -20.37 7.17
N PRO A 502 14.47 -20.46 7.48
CA PRO A 502 13.47 -21.15 6.65
C PRO A 502 12.97 -20.26 5.50
N ILE A 503 13.89 -19.69 4.71
CA ILE A 503 13.57 -18.77 3.61
C ILE A 503 14.49 -19.00 2.40
N GLU A 504 14.02 -18.58 1.23
CA GLU A 504 14.87 -18.43 0.05
C GLU A 504 15.52 -17.05 0.06
N TRP A 505 16.85 -17.03 -0.01
CA TRP A 505 17.63 -15.79 0.01
C TRP A 505 17.64 -15.11 -1.34
N ASP A 506 17.49 -13.78 -1.34
CA ASP A 506 17.62 -12.96 -2.53
C ASP A 506 19.06 -12.51 -2.78
N VAL A 507 19.28 -11.90 -3.94
CA VAL A 507 20.58 -11.37 -4.33
C VAL A 507 21.09 -10.28 -3.39
N VAL A 508 20.19 -9.60 -2.67
CA VAL A 508 20.53 -8.47 -1.78
C VAL A 508 21.26 -8.98 -0.54
N ALA A 509 20.79 -10.07 0.08
CA ALA A 509 21.47 -10.68 1.22
C ALA A 509 22.88 -11.17 0.86
N TRP A 510 23.02 -11.86 -0.28
CA TRP A 510 24.32 -12.33 -0.77
C TRP A 510 25.29 -11.19 -1.08
N ARG A 511 24.81 -10.13 -1.75
CA ARG A 511 25.61 -8.92 -2.00
C ARG A 511 26.05 -8.25 -0.70
N ALA A 512 25.18 -8.20 0.32
CA ALA A 512 25.51 -7.61 1.62
C ALA A 512 26.64 -8.37 2.33
N LEU A 513 26.56 -9.70 2.39
CA LEU A 513 27.61 -10.55 2.95
C LEU A 513 28.92 -10.43 2.16
N LEU A 514 28.85 -10.52 0.82
CA LEU A 514 30.02 -10.43 -0.05
C LEU A 514 30.73 -9.07 0.06
N ASN A 515 29.97 -7.98 0.13
CA ASN A 515 30.51 -6.64 0.33
C ASN A 515 31.19 -6.51 1.70
N ALA A 516 30.61 -7.07 2.76
CA ALA A 516 31.24 -7.07 4.08
C ALA A 516 32.55 -7.88 4.09
N CYS A 517 32.58 -9.03 3.42
CA CYS A 517 33.81 -9.81 3.22
C CYS A 517 34.90 -8.99 2.51
N TYR A 518 34.53 -8.20 1.51
CA TYR A 518 35.45 -7.28 0.83
C TYR A 518 35.99 -6.20 1.79
N VAL A 519 35.09 -5.46 2.47
CA VAL A 519 35.46 -4.33 3.35
C VAL A 519 36.31 -4.80 4.54
N ARG A 520 35.96 -5.92 5.17
CA ARG A 520 36.68 -6.49 6.32
C ARG A 520 37.86 -7.39 5.92
N ARG A 521 38.18 -7.48 4.63
CA ARG A 521 39.31 -8.25 4.06
C ARG A 521 39.23 -9.77 4.29
N ASN A 522 38.04 -10.33 4.49
CA ASN A 522 37.81 -11.78 4.52
C ASN A 522 37.63 -12.34 3.10
N TYR A 523 38.71 -12.30 2.32
CA TYR A 523 38.67 -12.65 0.90
C TYR A 523 38.43 -14.14 0.64
N SER A 524 38.84 -15.02 1.55
CA SER A 524 38.65 -16.47 1.41
C SER A 524 37.17 -16.85 1.45
N LEU A 525 36.42 -16.33 2.44
CA LEU A 525 34.97 -16.50 2.51
C LEU A 525 34.27 -15.79 1.37
N GLY A 526 34.69 -14.56 1.04
CA GLY A 526 34.12 -13.80 -0.07
C GLY A 526 34.14 -14.54 -1.41
N LYS A 527 35.22 -15.24 -1.73
CA LYS A 527 35.28 -16.06 -2.96
C LYS A 527 34.27 -17.21 -2.96
N LYS A 528 34.20 -17.98 -1.87
CA LYS A 528 33.25 -19.09 -1.72
C LYS A 528 31.79 -18.61 -1.84
N VAL A 529 31.47 -17.52 -1.14
CA VAL A 529 30.14 -16.90 -1.18
C VAL A 529 29.79 -16.41 -2.59
N ALA A 530 30.74 -15.79 -3.29
CA ALA A 530 30.51 -15.31 -4.65
C ALA A 530 30.29 -16.44 -5.66
N GLU A 531 31.04 -17.55 -5.56
CA GLU A 531 30.85 -18.73 -6.41
C GLU A 531 29.43 -19.28 -6.26
N TYR A 532 28.97 -19.48 -5.03
CA TYR A 532 27.61 -19.94 -4.75
C TYR A 532 26.54 -18.95 -5.22
N ALA A 533 26.73 -17.65 -4.96
CA ALA A 533 25.77 -16.61 -5.36
C ALA A 533 25.68 -16.44 -6.89
N ILE A 534 26.77 -16.68 -7.63
CA ILE A 534 26.82 -16.65 -9.10
C ILE A 534 26.06 -17.83 -9.73
N GLU A 535 26.03 -18.98 -9.07
CA GLU A 535 25.25 -20.14 -9.52
C GLU A 535 23.76 -19.88 -9.37
N MET A 536 23.33 -19.30 -8.25
CA MET A 536 21.92 -18.99 -7.99
C MET A 536 21.41 -17.76 -8.76
N HIS A 537 22.25 -16.74 -8.91
CA HIS A 537 21.89 -15.46 -9.54
C HIS A 537 22.86 -15.07 -10.67
N PRO A 538 22.84 -15.81 -11.80
CA PRO A 538 23.85 -15.67 -12.86
C PRO A 538 23.81 -14.34 -13.62
N ASN A 539 22.72 -13.59 -13.52
CA ASN A 539 22.52 -12.33 -14.26
C ASN A 539 22.94 -11.09 -13.45
N ASP A 540 23.35 -11.26 -12.20
CA ASP A 540 23.60 -10.17 -11.28
C ASP A 540 25.01 -9.58 -11.45
N SER A 541 25.12 -8.38 -12.01
CA SER A 541 26.42 -7.73 -12.27
C SER A 541 27.20 -7.39 -10.99
N GLY A 542 26.51 -7.07 -9.90
CA GLY A 542 27.11 -6.66 -8.63
C GLY A 542 27.97 -7.74 -7.98
N ILE A 543 27.52 -9.00 -8.00
CA ILE A 543 28.28 -10.13 -7.44
C ILE A 543 29.61 -10.31 -8.19
N TYR A 544 29.58 -10.27 -9.53
CA TYR A 544 30.80 -10.38 -10.34
C TYR A 544 31.79 -9.23 -10.07
N ILE A 545 31.28 -8.00 -9.96
CA ILE A 545 32.12 -6.82 -9.69
C ILE A 545 32.79 -6.95 -8.32
N LEU A 546 32.05 -7.36 -7.28
CA LEU A 546 32.61 -7.58 -5.94
C LEU A 546 33.66 -8.69 -5.95
N LEU A 547 33.42 -9.82 -6.62
CA LEU A 547 34.39 -10.90 -6.75
C LEU A 547 35.66 -10.45 -7.50
N SER A 548 35.49 -9.70 -8.59
CA SER A 548 36.62 -9.10 -9.32
C SER A 548 37.42 -8.16 -8.43
N ASN A 549 36.77 -7.36 -7.59
CA ASN A 549 37.44 -6.45 -6.65
C ASN A 549 38.19 -7.21 -5.55
N ILE A 550 37.64 -8.33 -5.05
CA ILE A 550 38.29 -9.22 -4.09
C ILE A 550 39.58 -9.82 -4.69
N HIS A 551 39.52 -10.34 -5.91
CA HIS A 551 40.71 -10.86 -6.60
C HIS A 551 41.76 -9.76 -6.83
N ALA A 552 41.35 -8.56 -7.26
CA ALA A 552 42.25 -7.43 -7.46
C ALA A 552 42.97 -7.02 -6.16
N LYS A 553 42.25 -6.85 -5.05
CA LYS A 553 42.85 -6.52 -3.73
C LYS A 553 43.69 -7.68 -3.16
N SER A 554 43.42 -8.92 -3.55
CA SER A 554 44.24 -10.11 -3.23
C SER A 554 45.45 -10.28 -4.17
N LYS A 555 45.63 -9.38 -5.16
CA LYS A 555 46.68 -9.44 -6.20
C LYS A 555 46.61 -10.68 -7.11
N GLU A 556 45.42 -11.27 -7.26
CA GLU A 556 45.16 -12.45 -8.08
C GLU A 556 44.56 -12.08 -9.45
N TRP A 557 45.41 -11.63 -10.38
CA TRP A 557 44.95 -11.11 -11.68
C TRP A 557 44.32 -12.15 -12.60
N GLU A 558 44.75 -13.41 -12.50
CA GLU A 558 44.13 -14.52 -13.24
C GLU A 558 42.65 -14.69 -12.86
N GLY A 559 42.32 -14.53 -11.57
CA GLY A 559 40.94 -14.54 -11.08
C GLY A 559 40.12 -13.38 -11.66
N VAL A 560 40.69 -12.17 -11.74
CA VAL A 560 40.05 -11.01 -12.38
C VAL A 560 39.74 -11.29 -13.86
N ALA A 561 40.70 -11.86 -14.59
CA ALA A 561 40.51 -12.21 -16.01
C ALA A 561 39.42 -13.29 -16.18
N LYS A 562 39.40 -14.31 -15.31
CA LYS A 562 38.38 -15.35 -15.30
C LYS A 562 36.97 -14.78 -15.07
N VAL A 563 36.81 -13.90 -14.09
CA VAL A 563 35.52 -13.23 -13.80
C VAL A 563 35.04 -12.40 -15.00
N ARG A 564 35.93 -11.63 -15.64
CA ARG A 564 35.58 -10.85 -16.84
C ARG A 564 35.18 -11.72 -18.03
N SER A 565 35.89 -12.82 -18.24
CA SER A 565 35.55 -13.80 -19.27
C SER A 565 34.15 -14.39 -19.00
N LEU A 566 33.86 -14.74 -17.75
CA LEU A 566 32.57 -15.28 -17.34
C LEU A 566 31.43 -14.26 -17.54
N MET A 567 31.65 -12.99 -17.17
CA MET A 567 30.69 -11.91 -17.45
C MET A 567 30.41 -11.76 -18.95
N LYS A 568 31.45 -11.83 -19.80
CA LYS A 568 31.32 -11.75 -21.26
C LYS A 568 30.54 -12.95 -21.82
N GLN A 569 30.84 -14.16 -21.36
CA GLN A 569 30.13 -15.39 -21.77
C GLN A 569 28.64 -15.33 -21.40
N ARG A 570 28.31 -14.85 -20.20
CA ARG A 570 26.94 -14.73 -19.71
C ARG A 570 26.24 -13.43 -20.12
N ARG A 571 26.89 -12.58 -20.94
CA ARG A 571 26.38 -11.28 -21.41
C ARG A 571 25.98 -10.32 -20.27
N VAL A 572 26.60 -10.46 -19.09
CA VAL A 572 26.38 -9.59 -17.94
C VAL A 572 27.18 -8.31 -18.16
N LYS A 573 26.49 -7.16 -18.15
CA LYS A 573 27.12 -5.85 -18.31
C LYS A 573 27.29 -5.16 -16.96
N LYS A 574 28.44 -4.51 -16.77
CA LYS A 574 28.67 -3.60 -15.64
C LYS A 574 27.83 -2.34 -15.84
N GLU A 575 27.10 -1.94 -14.80
CA GLU A 575 26.42 -0.64 -14.78
C GLU A 575 27.46 0.47 -14.59
N PRO A 576 27.45 1.52 -15.44
CA PRO A 576 28.36 2.64 -15.27
C PRO A 576 27.97 3.43 -14.00
N GLY A 577 28.99 3.85 -13.23
CA GLY A 577 28.79 4.70 -12.06
C GLY A 577 28.54 6.15 -12.50
N VAL A 578 27.30 6.60 -12.35
CA VAL A 578 26.85 7.94 -12.74
C VAL A 578 26.52 8.74 -11.50
N SER A 579 26.97 9.99 -11.46
CA SER A 579 26.62 10.95 -10.41
C SER A 579 25.97 12.17 -11.01
N TRP A 580 24.99 12.77 -10.34
CA TRP A 580 24.31 13.96 -10.82
C TRP A 580 24.01 14.97 -9.71
N ILE A 581 23.88 16.23 -10.11
CA ILE A 581 23.56 17.37 -9.24
C ILE A 581 22.55 18.28 -9.94
N GLY A 582 21.54 18.73 -9.19
CA GLY A 582 20.54 19.69 -9.68
C GLY A 582 20.94 21.13 -9.37
N ILE A 583 21.26 21.93 -10.39
CA ILE A 583 21.64 23.35 -10.24
C ILE A 583 20.80 24.19 -11.19
N ARG A 584 20.18 25.28 -10.67
CA ARG A 584 19.36 26.23 -11.46
C ARG A 584 18.28 25.54 -12.34
N ASN A 585 17.55 24.57 -11.76
CA ASN A 585 16.53 23.75 -12.45
C ASN A 585 17.04 22.90 -13.63
N LYS A 586 18.36 22.66 -13.72
CA LYS A 586 18.94 21.74 -14.67
C LYS A 586 19.68 20.63 -13.92
N THR A 587 19.44 19.39 -14.34
CA THR A 587 20.19 18.23 -13.84
C THR A 587 21.47 18.10 -14.66
N HIS A 588 22.61 18.10 -13.98
CA HIS A 588 23.93 17.90 -14.58
C HIS A 588 24.42 16.50 -14.22
N VAL A 589 24.70 15.69 -15.24
CA VAL A 589 25.07 14.28 -15.11
C VAL A 589 26.55 14.13 -15.44
N PHE A 590 27.26 13.35 -14.63
CA PHE A 590 28.70 13.11 -14.73
C PHE A 590 29.00 11.61 -14.78
N LEU A 591 29.89 11.23 -15.68
CA LEU A 591 30.49 9.91 -15.77
C LEU A 591 32.01 10.06 -15.73
N SER A 592 32.72 9.12 -15.11
CA SER A 592 34.16 9.23 -14.86
C SER A 592 35.04 9.28 -16.12
N GLU A 593 34.52 8.88 -17.27
CA GLU A 593 35.24 8.84 -18.57
C GLU A 593 34.60 9.75 -19.63
N ASP A 594 33.56 10.51 -19.28
CA ASP A 594 32.77 11.27 -20.25
C ASP A 594 33.16 12.76 -20.27
N ASN A 595 33.46 13.25 -21.47
CA ASN A 595 33.80 14.64 -21.75
C ASN A 595 32.62 15.45 -22.33
N GLN A 596 31.39 14.93 -22.28
CA GLN A 596 30.21 15.58 -22.86
C GLN A 596 29.74 16.86 -22.13
N HIS A 597 30.22 17.13 -20.91
CA HIS A 597 29.82 18.33 -20.19
C HIS A 597 30.47 19.59 -20.79
N ALA A 598 29.66 20.60 -21.14
CA ALA A 598 30.13 21.83 -21.80
C ALA A 598 31.26 22.56 -21.05
N GLU A 599 31.32 22.42 -19.73
CA GLU A 599 32.32 23.05 -18.86
C GLU A 599 33.36 22.05 -18.29
N ILE A 600 33.54 20.88 -18.89
CA ILE A 600 34.37 19.79 -18.33
C ILE A 600 35.81 20.22 -18.01
N VAL A 601 36.41 21.07 -18.85
CA VAL A 601 37.77 21.59 -18.65
C VAL A 601 37.88 22.38 -17.34
N LEU A 602 36.89 23.22 -17.05
CA LEU A 602 36.83 24.01 -15.82
C LEU A 602 36.57 23.11 -14.60
N ILE A 603 35.76 22.08 -14.77
CA ILE A 603 35.48 21.09 -13.71
C ILE A 603 36.75 20.33 -13.36
N TYR A 604 37.50 19.84 -14.34
CA TYR A 604 38.76 19.14 -14.10
C TYR A 604 39.81 20.04 -13.44
N ALA A 605 39.91 21.31 -13.86
CA ALA A 605 40.74 22.29 -13.17
C ALA A 605 40.33 22.47 -11.70
N LYS A 606 39.01 22.54 -11.43
CA LYS A 606 38.49 22.65 -10.07
C LYS A 606 38.76 21.41 -9.22
N VAL A 607 38.62 20.21 -9.79
CA VAL A 607 38.96 18.96 -9.10
C VAL A 607 40.42 18.96 -8.69
N LYS A 608 41.35 19.33 -9.59
CA LYS A 608 42.78 19.44 -9.26
C LYS A 608 43.03 20.44 -8.13
N GLU A 609 42.39 21.61 -8.18
CA GLU A 609 42.49 22.64 -7.13
C GLU A 609 41.97 22.11 -5.78
N VAL A 610 40.83 21.42 -5.77
CA VAL A 610 40.23 20.90 -4.54
C VAL A 610 41.07 19.76 -3.96
N LEU A 611 41.55 18.84 -4.81
CA LEU A 611 42.39 17.72 -4.39
C LEU A 611 43.74 18.20 -3.82
N SER A 612 44.35 19.25 -4.40
CA SER A 612 45.60 19.82 -3.87
C SER A 612 45.42 20.46 -2.49
N LYS A 613 44.23 21.01 -2.20
CA LYS A 613 43.91 21.61 -0.89
C LYS A 613 43.59 20.58 0.20
N ILE A 614 43.08 19.40 -0.15
CA ILE A 614 42.80 18.34 0.84
C ILE A 614 43.99 17.40 1.08
N ARG A 615 44.99 17.33 0.18
CA ARG A 615 46.22 16.54 0.39
C ARG A 615 46.94 16.88 1.71
N PRO A 616 47.17 18.17 2.06
CA PRO A 616 47.74 18.53 3.37
C PRO A 616 46.86 18.16 4.57
N LEU A 617 45.56 17.93 4.36
CA LEU A 617 44.62 17.52 5.40
C LEU A 617 44.62 16.00 5.62
N GLY A 618 45.51 15.26 4.94
CA GLY A 618 45.67 13.81 5.08
C GLY A 618 44.99 12.98 3.99
N TYR A 619 44.57 13.59 2.87
CA TYR A 619 44.03 12.83 1.74
C TYR A 619 45.14 12.06 1.00
N ALA A 620 44.99 10.73 0.93
CA ALA A 620 45.82 9.84 0.12
C ALA A 620 44.93 8.99 -0.80
N PRO A 621 45.16 8.98 -2.14
CA PRO A 621 44.38 8.17 -3.06
C PRO A 621 44.53 6.66 -2.79
N ASP A 622 43.43 5.90 -2.78
CA ASP A 622 43.50 4.42 -2.67
C ASP A 622 43.87 3.77 -4.02
N VAL A 623 45.16 3.78 -4.34
CA VAL A 623 45.73 3.19 -5.57
C VAL A 623 45.69 1.66 -5.60
N ALA A 624 45.40 0.99 -4.47
CA ALA A 624 45.48 -0.48 -4.36
C ALA A 624 44.34 -1.23 -5.11
N GLY A 625 43.32 -0.51 -5.61
CA GLY A 625 42.21 -1.08 -6.38
C GLY A 625 42.28 -0.88 -7.90
N ALA A 626 43.28 -0.17 -8.42
CA ALA A 626 43.37 0.19 -9.84
C ALA A 626 44.14 -0.85 -10.68
N TYR A 627 43.79 -0.94 -11.97
CA TYR A 627 44.28 -1.94 -12.93
C TYR A 627 45.81 -1.97 -13.04
N HIS A 628 46.40 -3.18 -13.06
CA HIS A 628 47.85 -3.39 -13.14
C HIS A 628 48.49 -2.82 -14.42
N ASP A 629 47.74 -2.71 -15.53
CA ASP A 629 48.27 -2.33 -16.85
C ASP A 629 48.44 -0.82 -17.06
N VAL A 630 48.27 -0.02 -16.01
CA VAL A 630 48.28 1.45 -16.06
C VAL A 630 49.34 1.97 -15.10
N GLU A 631 50.16 2.94 -15.50
CA GLU A 631 51.17 3.58 -14.64
C GLU A 631 50.52 4.20 -13.38
N GLU A 632 51.24 4.27 -12.27
CA GLU A 632 50.73 4.73 -10.97
C GLU A 632 50.13 6.15 -11.04
N GLU A 633 50.74 7.03 -11.83
CA GLU A 633 50.25 8.39 -12.13
C GLU A 633 48.92 8.38 -12.90
N GLN A 634 48.73 7.42 -13.81
CA GLN A 634 47.51 7.28 -14.59
C GLN A 634 46.39 6.58 -13.78
N ARG A 635 46.74 5.80 -12.74
CA ARG A 635 45.79 5.28 -11.74
C ARG A 635 45.29 6.37 -10.81
N GLU A 636 46.18 7.23 -10.30
CA GLU A 636 45.78 8.41 -9.50
C GLU A 636 44.91 9.38 -10.31
N ASN A 637 45.22 9.57 -11.59
CA ASN A 637 44.38 10.38 -12.48
C ASN A 637 42.97 9.79 -12.63
N ASN A 638 42.83 8.48 -12.85
CA ASN A 638 41.51 7.85 -12.96
C ASN A 638 40.68 7.99 -11.67
N LEU A 639 41.30 7.84 -10.49
CA LEU A 639 40.65 8.05 -9.19
C LEU A 639 40.26 9.52 -8.95
N SER A 640 41.03 10.45 -9.49
CA SER A 640 40.79 11.88 -9.31
C SER A 640 39.50 12.35 -9.98
N TYR A 641 39.11 11.76 -11.12
CA TYR A 641 37.96 12.17 -11.92
C TYR A 641 36.75 11.24 -11.79
N HIS A 642 36.59 10.56 -10.65
CA HIS A 642 35.35 9.86 -10.35
C HIS A 642 34.13 10.79 -10.41
N SER A 643 33.00 10.28 -10.91
CA SER A 643 31.79 11.07 -11.14
C SER A 643 31.31 11.85 -9.90
N GLU A 644 31.50 11.33 -8.69
CA GLU A 644 31.19 12.04 -7.44
C GLU A 644 32.02 13.32 -7.27
N LYS A 645 33.34 13.22 -7.49
CA LYS A 645 34.26 14.36 -7.36
C LYS A 645 33.97 15.41 -8.44
N LEU A 646 33.63 14.97 -9.65
CA LEU A 646 33.18 15.87 -10.72
C LEU A 646 31.90 16.63 -10.32
N ALA A 647 30.90 15.92 -9.80
CA ALA A 647 29.64 16.51 -9.36
C ALA A 647 29.84 17.50 -8.21
N VAL A 648 30.64 17.14 -7.20
CA VAL A 648 30.97 18.01 -6.07
C VAL A 648 31.75 19.24 -6.54
N ALA A 649 32.76 19.08 -7.41
CA ALA A 649 33.53 20.20 -7.94
C ALA A 649 32.64 21.17 -8.74
N TYR A 650 31.74 20.65 -9.58
CA TYR A 650 30.76 21.48 -10.30
C TYR A 650 29.82 22.21 -9.32
N GLY A 651 29.35 21.51 -8.28
CA GLY A 651 28.57 22.09 -7.20
C GLY A 651 29.28 23.27 -6.55
N LEU A 652 30.54 23.09 -6.15
CA LEU A 652 31.38 24.13 -5.55
C LEU A 652 31.57 25.35 -6.47
N MET A 653 31.60 25.17 -7.79
CA MET A 653 31.75 26.27 -8.76
C MET A 653 30.48 27.10 -8.95
N LYS A 654 29.30 26.46 -8.89
CA LYS A 654 28.05 27.06 -9.39
C LYS A 654 27.08 27.51 -8.30
N THR A 655 27.40 27.21 -7.04
CA THR A 655 26.55 27.54 -5.90
C THR A 655 27.26 28.51 -4.95
N PRO A 656 26.52 29.34 -4.20
CA PRO A 656 27.10 30.27 -3.24
C PRO A 656 27.96 29.57 -2.19
N GLU A 657 28.93 30.30 -1.63
CA GLU A 657 29.70 29.86 -0.47
C GLU A 657 28.75 29.50 0.69
N ASN A 658 29.08 28.44 1.44
CA ASN A 658 28.29 27.88 2.55
C ASN A 658 26.96 27.20 2.19
N SER A 659 26.47 27.21 0.94
CA SER A 659 25.21 26.52 0.63
C SER A 659 25.38 24.99 0.70
N PRO A 660 24.37 24.20 1.10
CA PRO A 660 24.47 22.75 1.00
C PRO A 660 24.62 22.28 -0.46
N LEU A 661 25.31 21.15 -0.66
CA LEU A 661 25.41 20.44 -1.93
C LEU A 661 24.69 19.10 -1.83
N TYR A 662 23.85 18.78 -2.82
CA TYR A 662 23.15 17.51 -2.90
C TYR A 662 23.59 16.77 -4.16
N VAL A 663 24.32 15.66 -3.98
CA VAL A 663 24.80 14.82 -5.08
C VAL A 663 24.14 13.46 -4.96
N THR A 664 23.65 12.92 -6.08
CA THR A 664 23.10 11.57 -6.12
C THR A 664 23.97 10.69 -7.01
N LYS A 665 24.14 9.43 -6.62
CA LYS A 665 24.88 8.41 -7.34
C LYS A 665 24.03 7.14 -7.45
N ASN A 666 24.06 6.51 -8.62
CA ASN A 666 23.29 5.28 -8.88
C ASN A 666 23.89 4.02 -8.23
N VAL A 667 25.18 4.03 -7.89
CA VAL A 667 25.87 2.92 -7.22
C VAL A 667 26.48 3.41 -5.90
N ARG A 668 26.89 2.47 -5.05
CA ARG A 668 27.59 2.75 -3.79
C ARG A 668 28.83 3.64 -4.02
N ILE A 669 29.04 4.62 -3.16
CA ILE A 669 30.24 5.47 -3.18
C ILE A 669 31.48 4.61 -2.87
N CYS A 670 32.65 4.92 -3.45
CA CYS A 670 33.88 4.21 -3.09
C CYS A 670 34.60 4.87 -1.90
N ASP A 671 35.44 4.12 -1.20
CA ASP A 671 36.18 4.59 0.00
C ASP A 671 37.03 5.85 -0.28
N ASP A 672 37.63 5.91 -1.47
CA ASP A 672 38.43 7.06 -1.91
C ASP A 672 37.56 8.32 -2.08
N CYS A 673 36.41 8.21 -2.75
CA CYS A 673 35.48 9.34 -2.91
C CYS A 673 34.86 9.75 -1.57
N HIS A 674 34.50 8.78 -0.73
CA HIS A 674 34.00 9.05 0.62
C HIS A 674 35.04 9.83 1.45
N SER A 675 36.29 9.40 1.44
CA SER A 675 37.39 10.06 2.15
C SER A 675 37.72 11.44 1.59
N ALA A 676 37.72 11.59 0.26
CA ALA A 676 37.92 12.88 -0.40
C ALA A 676 36.81 13.86 -0.02
N ILE A 677 35.54 13.49 -0.21
CA ILE A 677 34.39 14.38 0.05
C ILE A 677 34.31 14.78 1.52
N LYS A 678 34.64 13.87 2.43
CA LYS A 678 34.80 14.16 3.86
C LYS A 678 35.78 15.32 4.08
N LEU A 679 36.99 15.26 3.53
CA LEU A 679 37.96 16.35 3.67
C LEU A 679 37.58 17.62 2.89
N ILE A 680 36.87 17.47 1.76
CA ILE A 680 36.33 18.61 1.00
C ILE A 680 35.29 19.37 1.83
N SER A 681 34.43 18.67 2.60
CA SER A 681 33.45 19.32 3.47
C SER A 681 34.12 20.20 4.53
N ARG A 682 35.22 19.72 5.13
CA ARG A 682 36.05 20.47 6.08
C ARG A 682 36.72 21.67 5.44
N HIS A 683 37.29 21.49 4.25
CA HIS A 683 38.00 22.56 3.56
C HIS A 683 37.06 23.67 3.07
N SER A 684 35.90 23.28 2.52
CA SER A 684 34.93 24.21 1.96
C SER A 684 33.97 24.82 2.99
N ASN A 685 33.94 24.26 4.22
CA ASN A 685 32.98 24.61 5.27
C ASN A 685 31.52 24.47 4.81
N ARG A 686 31.20 23.34 4.16
CA ARG A 686 29.88 23.09 3.55
C ARG A 686 29.36 21.72 3.92
N LEU A 687 28.05 21.66 4.12
CA LEU A 687 27.30 20.41 4.14
C LEU A 687 27.26 19.83 2.73
N ILE A 688 27.84 18.65 2.54
CA ILE A 688 27.75 17.89 1.30
C ILE A 688 26.96 16.63 1.60
N VAL A 689 25.77 16.51 1.03
CA VAL A 689 24.92 15.33 1.13
C VAL A 689 25.09 14.51 -0.13
N VAL A 690 25.58 13.28 0.01
CA VAL A 690 25.70 12.32 -1.09
C VAL A 690 24.74 11.17 -0.87
N ARG A 691 23.78 10.99 -1.78
CA ARG A 691 22.91 9.82 -1.85
C ARG A 691 23.57 8.76 -2.72
N ASP A 692 23.86 7.60 -2.17
CA ASP A 692 24.28 6.42 -2.95
C ASP A 692 23.11 5.43 -3.13
N SER A 693 23.38 4.25 -3.68
CA SER A 693 22.35 3.22 -3.91
C SER A 693 21.67 2.71 -2.64
N ASN A 694 22.29 2.90 -1.46
CA ASN A 694 21.87 2.29 -0.20
C ASN A 694 21.46 3.32 0.86
N ARG A 695 22.10 4.49 0.90
CA ARG A 695 21.95 5.48 1.99
C ARG A 695 22.35 6.89 1.59
N PHE A 696 22.13 7.82 2.52
CA PHE A 696 22.70 9.17 2.48
C PHE A 696 23.93 9.25 3.38
N HIS A 697 24.92 9.99 2.89
CA HIS A 697 26.13 10.38 3.58
C HIS A 697 26.10 11.89 3.78
N HIS A 698 26.06 12.34 5.03
CA HIS A 698 26.10 13.77 5.37
C HIS A 698 27.51 14.13 5.77
N PHE A 699 28.25 14.76 4.87
CA PHE A 699 29.62 15.21 5.11
C PHE A 699 29.60 16.65 5.62
N GLN A 700 30.09 16.85 6.84
CA GLN A 700 30.18 18.14 7.51
C GLN A 700 31.44 18.16 8.37
N ASP A 701 32.24 19.22 8.27
CA ASP A 701 33.43 19.47 9.09
C ASP A 701 34.46 18.32 9.14
N GLY A 702 34.52 17.49 8.08
CA GLY A 702 35.43 16.34 8.04
C GLY A 702 34.88 15.07 8.69
N HIS A 703 33.60 15.06 9.02
CA HIS A 703 32.88 13.89 9.52
C HIS A 703 31.80 13.46 8.53
N CYS A 704 31.41 12.19 8.58
CA CYS A 704 30.25 11.66 7.85
C CYS A 704 29.25 11.07 8.83
N SER A 705 27.94 11.24 8.59
CA SER A 705 26.88 10.64 9.41
C SER A 705 26.96 9.11 9.52
N CYS A 706 27.68 8.43 8.62
CA CYS A 706 27.91 6.99 8.70
C CYS A 706 28.98 6.57 9.71
N CYS A 707 29.72 7.50 10.33
CA CYS A 707 30.83 7.20 11.24
C CYS A 707 31.90 6.26 10.65
N ASP A 708 32.10 6.29 9.32
CA ASP A 708 32.96 5.36 8.57
C ASP A 708 32.55 3.87 8.73
N TYR A 709 31.31 3.62 9.17
CA TYR A 709 30.66 2.32 9.32
C TYR A 709 29.52 2.18 8.29
N TRP A 710 29.84 1.77 7.06
CA TRP A 710 28.87 1.71 5.96
C TRP A 710 29.03 0.49 5.08
#